data_AF-A0A953Q3F6-F1
#
_entry.id   AF-A0A953Q3F6-F1
#
_cell.length_a   1.000
_cell.length_b   1.000
_cell.length_c   1.000
_cell.angle_alpha   90.00
_cell.angle_beta   90.00
_cell.angle_gamma   90.00
#
_symmetry.space_group_name_H-M   'P 1'
#
loop_
_entity.id
_entity.type
_entity.pdbx_description
1 polymer ?
#
loop_
_entity_poly.entity_id
_entity_poly.type
_entity_poly.pdbx_seq_one_letter_code
_entity_poly.pdbx_strand_id
1 'polypeptide(L)'
;MSRKRERAGMSSSRRRFLKSTVAGAGVALGGLRGLANPPGKSASAVGSAANGPKQAATESPQGSAGFTRGVGIYPGNPAEDFSPVLAPAPPTYRNLALHRPAYHSTSYDYNLTAQLVTDGIKDTHLPDWVATSISFRGLLSKIEREFFLDHNPTSTVELRGPQPWVQVQLGGGESAPEIDRVEVLFLAPRGQAPQNLTVAVSVSDNGRAWKKAGSVTGPQPASIKGYPPGFATPRQLFQPSIPLSVPSHSRFYRVEFEVAKAPPMAFFMVWQLGEVAFFHRNHRVEVGGPYRFTSAWMSAGLGEEWVYVDLGASCEFDHVVLSWIARAAEGSLQVSDDAKNWQDIQALPSGEGTTDDIKLPQPARGRYVRVLMKRPTSPYGYILSEIEVYGRGGLIAQPKPPALGQDARRLDLAGGAWRLERASVVNADGKALSTPGFKDDDWVVATVPGTVLSSYVNVGAVADPNYADNQFFISDSYFCADFWYRNEFTVPDLPEGQRAWLNFDGINWKADVFLNGEKLGRIEGGFMRGRFDVTGILRAGQKNALAVRVVEQAVSVDAQATKKMKLDPSTHPTLRLQNPKLWWPAGYGEPNLYEVELKFETDNGPSSDVKRFKAGVREMSYSTAGGLLKIWVNGRRFVARGGNWGFGESMLRYRAREYDAAVRYHRDMNFTMIRNWVGQIGGDAFYEACDRHGVMVWQDFWLANPWDGPDPKDNDLFMRNVRDTVLRIRNHPSIGLYCGRNEGYPPKPLEDGIRKALAENHPGIQYIPSSADDVVSGHGPYQAMPPSFYFSYVDPKLHSEMGMPNIPPIESVRAMMPESALWPQGLIWGLHDFCLEGAQGGDSFRRMIEFNYGGATNAEEWVRLAQFVNYEGYRAMFEAQSKYRMGLL
;
A
#
# COMPACT_ATOMS: atom_id res chain seq x y z
N MET A 1 0.96 -5.46 42.33
CA MET A 1 -0.49 -5.36 42.05
C MET A 1 -0.70 -4.92 40.61
N SER A 2 -1.37 -5.78 39.86
CA SER A 2 -1.43 -5.85 38.40
C SER A 2 -2.25 -4.71 37.78
N ARG A 3 -1.62 -3.91 36.90
CA ARG A 3 -2.31 -2.97 35.99
C ARG A 3 -2.43 -3.61 34.62
N LYS A 4 -3.65 -4.03 34.26
CA LYS A 4 -4.02 -4.50 32.93
C LYS A 4 -3.80 -3.38 31.91
N ARG A 5 -2.99 -3.66 30.90
CA ARG A 5 -2.80 -2.85 29.68
C ARG A 5 -3.95 -3.17 28.73
N GLU A 6 -4.74 -2.16 28.36
CA GLU A 6 -5.70 -2.27 27.26
C GLU A 6 -4.94 -2.18 25.93
N ARG A 7 -5.19 -3.18 25.07
CA ARG A 7 -4.63 -3.31 23.73
C ARG A 7 -5.57 -2.59 22.76
N ALA A 8 -5.15 -1.45 22.22
CA ALA A 8 -5.73 -0.93 20.99
C ALA A 8 -5.03 -1.60 19.81
N GLY A 9 -5.75 -2.43 19.05
CA GLY A 9 -5.29 -3.00 17.78
C GLY A 9 -5.00 -1.92 16.73
N MET A 10 -4.22 -2.25 15.70
CA MET A 10 -4.04 -1.42 14.50
C MET A 10 -4.18 -2.36 13.31
N SER A 11 -5.13 -2.06 12.42
CA SER A 11 -5.25 -2.67 11.10
C SER A 11 -4.36 -1.91 10.11
N SER A 12 -3.66 -2.63 9.24
CA SER A 12 -2.83 -2.12 8.14
C SER A 12 -3.55 -2.10 6.79
N SER A 13 -4.89 -1.98 6.77
CA SER A 13 -5.63 -2.04 5.52
C SER A 13 -5.32 -0.88 4.56
N ARG A 14 -5.36 -1.19 3.25
CA ARG A 14 -5.26 -0.30 2.08
C ARG A 14 -6.15 0.95 2.14
N ARG A 15 -7.16 0.92 3.02
CA ARG A 15 -8.14 1.98 3.29
C ARG A 15 -7.53 3.30 3.71
N ARG A 16 -6.30 3.32 4.24
CA ARG A 16 -5.61 4.58 4.59
C ARG A 16 -5.17 5.39 3.36
N PHE A 17 -4.96 4.74 2.20
CA PHE A 17 -4.59 5.40 0.93
C PHE A 17 -5.82 5.87 0.12
N LEU A 18 -6.90 5.08 0.07
CA LEU A 18 -8.13 5.40 -0.69
C LEU A 18 -8.99 6.53 -0.09
N LYS A 19 -8.67 7.03 1.11
CA LYS A 19 -9.55 7.93 1.88
C LYS A 19 -9.17 9.40 1.84
N SER A 20 -7.94 9.76 1.44
CA SER A 20 -7.68 11.11 0.92
C SER A 20 -8.46 11.36 -0.39
N THR A 21 -8.80 10.29 -1.10
CA THR A 21 -9.40 10.29 -2.44
C THR A 21 -10.93 10.48 -2.46
N VAL A 22 -11.67 9.90 -1.50
CA VAL A 22 -13.16 9.87 -1.55
C VAL A 22 -13.83 10.88 -0.63
N ALA A 23 -13.11 11.48 0.33
CA ALA A 23 -13.68 12.48 1.24
C ALA A 23 -14.22 13.74 0.54
N GLY A 24 -13.94 13.92 -0.76
CA GLY A 24 -14.55 14.95 -1.61
C GLY A 24 -15.21 14.46 -2.90
N ALA A 25 -15.65 13.20 -2.98
CA ALA A 25 -16.55 12.74 -4.06
C ALA A 25 -18.03 12.99 -3.72
N GLY A 26 -18.31 13.92 -2.80
CA GLY A 26 -19.59 14.10 -2.13
C GLY A 26 -20.66 14.86 -2.92
N VAL A 27 -20.50 15.15 -4.23
CA VAL A 27 -21.57 15.75 -5.05
C VAL A 27 -21.44 15.32 -6.53
N ALA A 28 -21.76 14.07 -6.86
CA ALA A 28 -22.02 13.66 -8.26
C ALA A 28 -23.08 12.54 -8.39
N LEU A 29 -23.99 12.44 -7.42
CA LEU A 29 -25.14 11.53 -7.48
C LEU A 29 -26.43 12.35 -7.37
N GLY A 30 -26.69 13.15 -8.41
CA GLY A 30 -27.90 13.92 -8.56
C GLY A 30 -28.25 14.07 -10.03
N GLY A 31 -29.03 13.12 -10.56
CA GLY A 31 -29.79 13.34 -11.79
C GLY A 31 -29.51 12.39 -12.94
N LEU A 32 -29.85 11.09 -12.79
CA LEU A 32 -30.28 10.27 -13.92
C LEU A 32 -31.44 9.37 -13.46
N ARG A 33 -32.62 9.99 -13.31
CA ARG A 33 -33.90 9.29 -13.39
C ARG A 33 -34.57 9.72 -14.70
N GLY A 34 -34.83 8.73 -15.54
CA GLY A 34 -35.68 8.85 -16.71
C GLY A 34 -34.90 9.09 -17.99
N LEU A 35 -34.82 8.06 -18.83
CA LEU A 35 -35.34 8.08 -20.20
C LEU A 35 -35.18 6.68 -20.79
N ALA A 36 -36.23 5.89 -20.64
CA ALA A 36 -36.55 4.87 -21.62
C ALA A 36 -37.10 5.60 -22.86
N ASN A 37 -36.64 5.23 -24.07
CA ASN A 37 -37.46 5.22 -25.29
C ASN A 37 -36.75 4.50 -26.47
N PRO A 38 -37.52 4.05 -27.49
CA PRO A 38 -37.42 2.73 -28.13
C PRO A 38 -36.78 2.77 -29.56
N PRO A 39 -36.73 1.67 -30.35
CA PRO A 39 -35.87 1.56 -31.52
C PRO A 39 -36.55 2.04 -32.83
N GLY A 40 -35.76 2.56 -33.79
CA GLY A 40 -36.28 2.83 -35.13
C GLY A 40 -35.29 3.43 -36.15
N LYS A 41 -34.97 2.60 -37.15
CA LYS A 41 -34.74 2.88 -38.60
C LYS A 41 -33.42 3.51 -39.12
N SER A 42 -32.62 2.62 -39.69
CA SER A 42 -31.93 2.59 -41.00
C SER A 42 -31.84 3.84 -41.91
N ALA A 43 -30.62 4.10 -42.42
CA ALA A 43 -30.28 4.36 -43.84
C ALA A 43 -28.73 4.27 -44.02
N SER A 44 -28.17 3.19 -44.60
CA SER A 44 -27.57 3.08 -45.96
C SER A 44 -26.52 4.16 -46.31
N ALA A 45 -25.21 3.81 -46.33
CA ALA A 45 -24.39 3.47 -47.52
C ALA A 45 -23.86 4.72 -48.27
N VAL A 46 -22.61 4.87 -48.76
CA VAL A 46 -21.67 4.00 -49.50
C VAL A 46 -20.27 4.65 -49.44
N GLY A 47 -19.17 3.89 -49.60
CA GLY A 47 -17.89 4.43 -50.08
C GLY A 47 -16.65 3.59 -49.74
N SER A 48 -16.36 2.59 -50.56
CA SER A 48 -15.25 1.61 -50.46
C SER A 48 -13.95 2.04 -51.14
N ALA A 49 -12.80 1.60 -50.60
CA ALA A 49 -11.64 1.03 -51.32
C ALA A 49 -10.66 0.47 -50.26
N ALA A 50 -10.47 -0.85 -50.05
CA ALA A 50 -9.64 -1.82 -50.81
C ALA A 50 -8.19 -1.33 -51.01
N ASN A 51 -7.08 -2.06 -50.78
CA ASN A 51 -6.80 -3.47 -50.45
C ASN A 51 -5.28 -3.56 -50.13
N GLY A 52 -4.83 -4.57 -49.37
CA GLY A 52 -3.43 -5.04 -49.44
C GLY A 52 -2.81 -5.57 -48.14
N PRO A 53 -2.38 -6.86 -48.08
CA PRO A 53 -1.90 -7.51 -46.86
C PRO A 53 -0.40 -7.23 -46.63
N LYS A 54 0.04 -7.14 -45.37
CA LYS A 54 1.47 -7.24 -45.05
C LYS A 54 1.73 -8.36 -44.06
N GLN A 55 2.45 -9.35 -44.61
CA GLN A 55 3.05 -10.50 -43.95
C GLN A 55 4.04 -10.10 -42.86
N ALA A 56 4.24 -11.06 -41.96
CA ALA A 56 5.26 -11.11 -40.93
C ALA A 56 6.67 -10.84 -41.47
N ALA A 57 7.47 -10.13 -40.68
CA ALA A 57 8.92 -10.07 -40.82
C ALA A 57 9.57 -10.25 -39.45
N THR A 58 10.26 -11.38 -39.30
CA THR A 58 11.35 -11.60 -38.35
C THR A 58 12.52 -10.72 -38.73
N GLU A 59 12.99 -9.86 -37.84
CA GLU A 59 14.33 -9.28 -37.89
C GLU A 59 14.81 -8.87 -36.49
N SER A 60 15.98 -9.39 -36.11
CA SER A 60 16.72 -9.06 -34.89
C SER A 60 17.57 -7.80 -35.12
N PRO A 61 17.61 -6.84 -34.19
CA PRO A 61 18.67 -5.83 -34.18
C PRO A 61 19.58 -5.99 -32.96
N GLN A 62 20.80 -6.48 -33.19
CA GLN A 62 21.93 -6.14 -32.33
C GLN A 62 22.29 -4.67 -32.58
N GLY A 63 22.12 -3.82 -31.57
CA GLY A 63 22.45 -2.39 -31.64
C GLY A 63 21.99 -1.61 -30.41
N SER A 64 22.69 -1.80 -29.28
CA SER A 64 22.85 -0.90 -28.11
C SER A 64 21.74 0.09 -27.68
N ALA A 65 20.45 -0.26 -27.80
CA ALA A 65 19.34 0.45 -27.17
C ALA A 65 18.42 -0.55 -26.47
N GLY A 66 18.75 -0.97 -25.25
CA GLY A 66 18.00 -2.02 -24.59
C GLY A 66 18.30 -2.15 -23.10
N PHE A 67 17.80 -1.21 -22.29
CA PHE A 67 17.88 -1.32 -20.82
C PHE A 67 16.59 -0.90 -20.11
N THR A 68 15.43 -0.95 -20.79
CA THR A 68 14.14 -0.76 -20.12
C THR A 68 13.12 -1.74 -20.69
N ARG A 69 12.23 -2.24 -19.83
CA ARG A 69 11.08 -3.06 -20.24
C ARG A 69 9.90 -2.20 -20.73
N GLY A 70 10.12 -0.89 -20.96
CA GLY A 70 9.06 0.11 -21.15
C GLY A 70 8.83 0.98 -19.91
N VAL A 71 8.04 2.05 -20.07
CA VAL A 71 7.67 2.97 -18.97
C VAL A 71 6.80 2.22 -17.96
N GLY A 72 7.11 2.33 -16.66
CA GLY A 72 6.30 1.73 -15.59
C GLY A 72 6.52 0.23 -15.32
N ILE A 73 7.38 -0.44 -16.09
CA ILE A 73 7.67 -1.87 -15.91
C ILE A 73 8.99 -2.05 -15.11
N TYR A 74 8.87 -2.62 -13.90
CA TYR A 74 9.95 -2.69 -12.91
C TYR A 74 10.27 -4.12 -12.45
N PRO A 75 11.54 -4.41 -12.07
CA PRO A 75 12.70 -3.54 -12.23
C PRO A 75 13.14 -3.51 -13.70
N GLY A 76 13.68 -2.37 -14.14
CA GLY A 76 14.04 -2.14 -15.52
C GLY A 76 15.41 -2.69 -15.90
N ASN A 77 16.24 -3.10 -14.94
CA ASN A 77 17.43 -3.94 -15.17
C ASN A 77 17.00 -5.42 -15.12
N PRO A 78 17.01 -6.17 -16.23
CA PRO A 78 16.63 -7.57 -16.23
C PRO A 78 17.47 -8.45 -15.28
N ALA A 79 18.71 -8.05 -14.96
CA ALA A 79 19.59 -8.79 -14.04
C ALA A 79 19.21 -8.62 -12.56
N GLU A 80 18.43 -7.59 -12.21
CA GLU A 80 17.92 -7.34 -10.85
C GLU A 80 16.45 -7.75 -10.71
N ASP A 81 15.84 -8.21 -11.81
CA ASP A 81 14.49 -8.72 -11.84
C ASP A 81 14.50 -10.20 -11.45
N PHE A 82 13.99 -10.51 -10.27
CA PHE A 82 13.80 -11.88 -9.78
C PHE A 82 12.33 -12.34 -9.86
N SER A 83 11.49 -11.59 -10.57
CA SER A 83 10.10 -11.98 -10.83
C SER A 83 10.06 -13.26 -11.66
N PRO A 84 9.16 -14.22 -11.36
CA PRO A 84 8.99 -15.40 -12.18
C PRO A 84 8.67 -15.04 -13.63
N VAL A 85 9.08 -15.91 -14.55
CA VAL A 85 8.74 -15.79 -15.97
C VAL A 85 7.47 -16.60 -16.23
N LEU A 86 6.47 -15.97 -16.83
CA LEU A 86 5.32 -16.69 -17.36
C LEU A 86 5.70 -17.32 -18.70
N ALA A 87 5.75 -18.65 -18.72
CA ALA A 87 6.07 -19.42 -19.91
C ALA A 87 4.87 -20.29 -20.32
N PRO A 88 4.73 -20.63 -21.62
CA PRO A 88 3.76 -21.62 -22.05
C PRO A 88 3.89 -22.91 -21.25
N ALA A 89 2.78 -23.40 -20.71
CA ALA A 89 2.74 -24.65 -19.99
C ALA A 89 3.01 -25.83 -20.94
N PRO A 90 3.64 -26.92 -20.48
CA PRO A 90 3.56 -28.21 -21.16
C PRO A 90 2.10 -28.61 -21.39
N PRO A 91 1.79 -29.52 -22.35
CA PRO A 91 0.41 -29.91 -22.67
C PRO A 91 -0.19 -30.85 -21.60
N THR A 92 0.02 -30.57 -20.32
CA THR A 92 -0.52 -31.30 -19.18
C THR A 92 -1.97 -30.87 -18.92
N TYR A 93 -2.80 -31.85 -18.57
CA TYR A 93 -4.19 -31.60 -18.18
C TYR A 93 -4.21 -31.15 -16.71
N ARG A 94 -4.75 -29.97 -16.43
CA ARG A 94 -4.74 -29.33 -15.10
C ARG A 94 -5.83 -28.28 -14.96
N ASN A 95 -6.02 -27.75 -13.75
CA ASN A 95 -6.79 -26.53 -13.53
C ASN A 95 -6.03 -25.31 -14.10
N LEU A 96 -6.55 -24.74 -15.18
CA LEU A 96 -6.05 -23.56 -15.88
C LEU A 96 -6.36 -22.25 -15.15
N ALA A 97 -7.41 -22.24 -14.31
CA ALA A 97 -7.89 -21.08 -13.58
C ALA A 97 -7.17 -20.85 -12.24
N LEU A 98 -6.52 -21.88 -11.68
CA LEU A 98 -5.76 -21.74 -10.44
C LEU A 98 -4.71 -20.65 -10.56
N HIS A 99 -4.72 -19.71 -9.61
CA HIS A 99 -3.83 -18.55 -9.55
C HIS A 99 -3.88 -17.71 -10.83
N ARG A 100 -5.09 -17.38 -11.29
CA ARG A 100 -5.36 -16.47 -12.41
C ARG A 100 -6.15 -15.24 -11.98
N PRO A 101 -6.05 -14.12 -12.71
CA PRO A 101 -6.83 -12.94 -12.38
C PRO A 101 -8.30 -13.22 -12.69
N ALA A 102 -9.16 -12.86 -11.76
CA ALA A 102 -10.60 -12.93 -11.92
C ALA A 102 -11.24 -11.56 -11.69
N TYR A 103 -12.34 -11.32 -12.38
CA TYR A 103 -13.07 -10.06 -12.43
C TYR A 103 -14.55 -10.33 -12.19
N HIS A 104 -15.28 -9.33 -11.68
CA HIS A 104 -16.72 -9.44 -11.43
C HIS A 104 -17.49 -8.23 -11.92
N SER A 105 -18.79 -8.41 -12.12
CA SER A 105 -19.77 -7.33 -12.30
C SER A 105 -19.83 -6.42 -11.07
N THR A 106 -20.03 -7.04 -9.91
CA THR A 106 -20.09 -6.38 -8.61
C THR A 106 -19.47 -7.27 -7.54
N SER A 107 -19.07 -6.68 -6.41
CA SER A 107 -18.84 -7.43 -5.18
C SER A 107 -19.48 -6.72 -4.01
N TYR A 108 -19.91 -7.50 -3.03
CA TYR A 108 -20.57 -6.98 -1.84
C TYR A 108 -19.68 -5.98 -1.09
N ASP A 109 -18.41 -6.31 -0.90
CA ASP A 109 -17.41 -5.49 -0.22
C ASP A 109 -16.00 -5.63 -0.86
N TYR A 110 -14.96 -5.18 -0.15
CA TYR A 110 -13.55 -5.26 -0.58
C TYR A 110 -12.84 -6.54 -0.10
N ASN A 111 -13.57 -7.46 0.52
CA ASN A 111 -13.03 -8.72 1.04
C ASN A 111 -13.53 -9.91 0.20
N LEU A 112 -14.79 -9.90 -0.23
CA LEU A 112 -15.46 -10.96 -0.98
C LEU A 112 -15.36 -10.72 -2.50
N THR A 113 -14.12 -10.68 -3.00
CA THR A 113 -13.79 -10.26 -4.37
C THR A 113 -13.56 -11.45 -5.32
N ALA A 114 -13.55 -11.18 -6.63
CA ALA A 114 -13.41 -12.23 -7.64
C ALA A 114 -12.07 -12.98 -7.55
N GLN A 115 -10.98 -12.33 -7.14
CA GLN A 115 -9.66 -12.97 -7.00
C GLN A 115 -9.69 -14.26 -6.16
N LEU A 116 -10.62 -14.38 -5.22
CA LEU A 116 -10.75 -15.54 -4.35
C LEU A 116 -11.24 -16.79 -5.08
N VAL A 117 -11.98 -16.65 -6.18
CA VAL A 117 -12.54 -17.82 -6.91
C VAL A 117 -11.50 -18.63 -7.68
N THR A 118 -10.22 -18.33 -7.51
CA THR A 118 -9.09 -18.94 -8.22
C THR A 118 -7.90 -19.18 -7.29
N ASP A 119 -8.10 -19.06 -5.98
CA ASP A 119 -7.02 -19.21 -4.99
C ASP A 119 -6.84 -20.66 -4.50
N GLY A 120 -7.68 -21.59 -4.97
CA GLY A 120 -7.64 -23.00 -4.63
C GLY A 120 -8.37 -23.35 -3.34
N ILE A 121 -8.97 -22.38 -2.63
CA ILE A 121 -9.65 -22.57 -1.35
C ILE A 121 -11.16 -22.69 -1.57
N LYS A 122 -11.68 -23.91 -1.35
CA LYS A 122 -13.11 -24.22 -1.48
C LYS A 122 -13.83 -24.04 -0.15
N ASP A 123 -14.09 -22.80 0.25
CA ASP A 123 -14.88 -22.53 1.44
C ASP A 123 -16.36 -22.91 1.22
N THR A 124 -17.01 -23.35 2.30
CA THR A 124 -18.42 -23.76 2.33
C THR A 124 -19.24 -22.97 3.34
N HIS A 125 -18.59 -22.17 4.19
CA HIS A 125 -19.27 -21.41 5.22
C HIS A 125 -19.82 -20.10 4.65
N LEU A 126 -20.98 -19.67 5.15
CA LEU A 126 -21.56 -18.39 4.77
C LEU A 126 -20.65 -17.25 5.28
N PRO A 127 -20.09 -16.38 4.40
CA PRO A 127 -19.21 -15.31 4.82
C PRO A 127 -19.91 -14.33 5.77
N ASP A 128 -19.17 -13.80 6.74
CA ASP A 128 -19.63 -12.67 7.54
C ASP A 128 -19.63 -11.39 6.70
N TRP A 129 -20.67 -10.58 6.83
CA TRP A 129 -20.77 -9.32 6.11
C TRP A 129 -21.52 -8.26 6.92
N VAL A 130 -21.32 -7.00 6.57
CA VAL A 130 -22.00 -5.88 7.22
C VAL A 130 -22.79 -5.03 6.23
N ALA A 131 -23.99 -4.65 6.66
CA ALA A 131 -24.77 -3.60 6.04
C ALA A 131 -24.96 -2.47 7.05
N THR A 132 -24.76 -1.23 6.60
CA THR A 132 -24.90 -0.07 7.48
C THR A 132 -25.82 0.95 6.87
N SER A 133 -26.61 1.62 7.71
CA SER A 133 -27.54 2.64 7.28
C SER A 133 -27.61 3.80 8.24
N ILE A 134 -28.03 4.96 7.73
CA ILE A 134 -28.21 6.17 8.53
C ILE A 134 -29.59 6.77 8.31
N SER A 135 -30.07 7.52 9.31
CA SER A 135 -31.44 8.02 9.41
C SER A 135 -31.99 8.76 8.19
N PHE A 136 -31.14 9.42 7.39
CA PHE A 136 -31.58 10.26 6.26
C PHE A 136 -31.12 9.78 4.88
N ARG A 137 -30.23 8.77 4.77
CA ARG A 137 -29.77 8.21 3.48
C ARG A 137 -30.10 6.72 3.28
N GLY A 138 -30.59 6.02 4.31
CA GLY A 138 -30.77 4.57 4.22
C GLY A 138 -29.44 3.83 4.13
N LEU A 139 -29.37 2.76 3.33
CA LEU A 139 -28.19 1.89 3.20
C LEU A 139 -26.99 2.64 2.59
N LEU A 140 -25.82 2.51 3.21
CA LEU A 140 -24.57 3.09 2.73
C LEU A 140 -23.97 2.28 1.58
N SER A 141 -23.28 2.99 0.69
CA SER A 141 -22.59 2.41 -0.46
C SER A 141 -21.46 1.45 -0.03
N LYS A 142 -20.95 0.64 -0.97
CA LYS A 142 -19.75 -0.20 -0.76
C LYS A 142 -18.58 0.59 -0.16
N ILE A 143 -18.42 1.85 -0.59
CA ILE A 143 -17.33 2.71 -0.17
C ILE A 143 -17.53 3.19 1.28
N GLU A 144 -18.72 3.67 1.62
CA GLU A 144 -18.99 4.33 2.91
C GLU A 144 -19.34 3.35 4.04
N ARG A 145 -19.81 2.13 3.73
CA ARG A 145 -20.48 1.28 4.73
C ARG A 145 -19.63 0.90 5.94
N GLU A 146 -18.30 0.88 5.81
CA GLU A 146 -17.39 0.54 6.90
C GLU A 146 -16.70 1.78 7.50
N PHE A 147 -17.06 3.01 7.10
CA PHE A 147 -16.36 4.22 7.55
C PHE A 147 -16.26 4.36 9.07
N PHE A 148 -17.29 3.95 9.81
CA PHE A 148 -17.30 3.99 11.27
C PHE A 148 -17.03 2.62 11.91
N LEU A 149 -16.56 1.63 11.14
CA LEU A 149 -16.19 0.27 11.60
C LEU A 149 -14.72 -0.06 11.32
N ASP A 150 -14.00 0.80 10.60
CA ASP A 150 -12.67 0.55 10.04
C ASP A 150 -11.49 0.86 10.99
N HIS A 151 -11.77 1.17 12.26
CA HIS A 151 -10.80 1.58 13.27
C HIS A 151 -10.09 2.92 12.97
N ASN A 152 -10.60 3.71 12.02
CA ASN A 152 -10.08 5.04 11.73
C ASN A 152 -11.07 6.12 12.19
N PRO A 153 -10.86 6.75 13.35
CA PRO A 153 -11.78 7.74 13.91
C PRO A 153 -11.87 9.05 13.08
N THR A 154 -11.00 9.24 12.08
CA THR A 154 -11.07 10.37 11.14
C THR A 154 -11.98 10.11 9.93
N SER A 155 -12.32 8.84 9.67
CA SER A 155 -13.30 8.44 8.65
C SER A 155 -14.73 8.73 9.14
N THR A 156 -15.18 9.98 9.09
CA THR A 156 -16.49 10.31 9.70
C THR A 156 -17.66 10.16 8.73
N VAL A 157 -18.80 9.69 9.25
CA VAL A 157 -20.11 9.81 8.59
C VAL A 157 -20.89 10.97 9.20
N GLU A 158 -21.43 11.83 8.34
CA GLU A 158 -22.30 12.93 8.76
C GLU A 158 -23.70 12.43 9.13
N LEU A 159 -24.21 12.81 10.31
CA LEU A 159 -25.60 12.58 10.71
C LEU A 159 -26.32 13.92 10.92
N ARG A 160 -27.61 14.00 10.53
CA ARG A 160 -28.39 15.25 10.52
C ARG A 160 -29.59 15.23 11.46
N GLY A 161 -29.82 16.36 12.10
CA GLY A 161 -30.98 16.61 12.95
C GLY A 161 -30.73 16.35 14.45
N PRO A 162 -31.78 16.53 15.27
CA PRO A 162 -31.68 16.41 16.72
C PRO A 162 -31.74 14.98 17.24
N GLN A 163 -32.27 14.05 16.44
CA GLN A 163 -32.43 12.63 16.79
C GLN A 163 -31.98 11.67 15.68
N PRO A 164 -30.75 11.76 15.16
CA PRO A 164 -30.29 10.85 14.12
C PRO A 164 -29.96 9.47 14.70
N TRP A 165 -29.86 8.49 13.82
CA TRP A 165 -29.39 7.16 14.15
C TRP A 165 -28.48 6.62 13.06
N VAL A 166 -27.60 5.70 13.48
CA VAL A 166 -26.86 4.79 12.62
C VAL A 166 -27.25 3.36 12.97
N GLN A 167 -27.26 2.49 11.98
CA GLN A 167 -27.60 1.09 12.14
C GLN A 167 -26.51 0.22 11.52
N VAL A 168 -26.18 -0.87 12.21
CA VAL A 168 -25.29 -1.94 11.76
C VAL A 168 -26.07 -3.23 11.75
N GLN A 169 -26.12 -3.87 10.59
CA GLN A 169 -26.58 -5.23 10.42
C GLN A 169 -25.36 -6.14 10.30
N LEU A 170 -25.31 -7.16 11.15
CA LEU A 170 -24.31 -8.22 11.15
C LEU A 170 -24.90 -9.43 10.42
N GLY A 171 -24.67 -9.51 9.12
CA GLY A 171 -25.17 -10.59 8.28
C GLY A 171 -24.16 -11.72 8.11
N GLY A 172 -24.63 -12.86 7.64
CA GLY A 172 -23.76 -14.01 7.39
C GLY A 172 -23.35 -14.77 8.66
N GLY A 173 -22.38 -15.68 8.50
CA GLY A 173 -21.87 -16.55 9.56
C GLY A 173 -22.91 -17.52 10.14
N GLU A 174 -22.44 -18.50 10.90
CA GLU A 174 -23.33 -19.50 11.53
C GLU A 174 -24.20 -18.89 12.65
N SER A 175 -23.66 -17.92 13.40
CA SER A 175 -24.37 -17.26 14.50
C SER A 175 -23.92 -15.80 14.66
N ALA A 176 -24.78 -14.96 15.25
CA ALA A 176 -24.40 -13.58 15.54
C ALA A 176 -23.45 -13.57 16.75
N PRO A 177 -22.40 -12.71 16.73
CA PRO A 177 -21.51 -12.61 17.86
C PRO A 177 -22.26 -12.10 19.11
N GLU A 178 -21.86 -12.58 20.28
CA GLU A 178 -22.35 -12.02 21.54
C GLU A 178 -21.73 -10.64 21.75
N ILE A 179 -22.56 -9.62 22.02
CA ILE A 179 -22.14 -8.27 22.34
C ILE A 179 -22.67 -7.90 23.72
N ASP A 180 -21.80 -7.43 24.63
CA ASP A 180 -22.20 -6.94 25.96
C ASP A 180 -22.06 -5.41 26.10
N ARG A 181 -21.37 -4.76 25.17
CA ARG A 181 -21.06 -3.33 25.25
C ARG A 181 -20.77 -2.76 23.86
N VAL A 182 -21.19 -1.50 23.66
CA VAL A 182 -20.89 -0.72 22.45
C VAL A 182 -20.19 0.57 22.87
N GLU A 183 -19.07 0.89 22.25
CA GLU A 183 -18.42 2.20 22.35
C GLU A 183 -18.66 3.00 21.08
N VAL A 184 -18.86 4.31 21.21
CA VAL A 184 -19.18 5.17 20.07
C VAL A 184 -18.29 6.40 20.13
N LEU A 185 -17.56 6.70 19.06
CA LEU A 185 -16.76 7.92 18.94
C LEU A 185 -17.45 8.91 18.01
N PHE A 186 -17.73 10.13 18.50
CA PHE A 186 -18.41 11.15 17.70
C PHE A 186 -18.04 12.58 18.10
N LEU A 187 -18.21 13.51 17.14
CA LEU A 187 -18.23 14.95 17.39
C LEU A 187 -19.68 15.43 17.44
N ALA A 188 -20.08 16.03 18.57
CA ALA A 188 -21.42 16.54 18.77
C ALA A 188 -21.71 17.80 17.92
N PRO A 189 -22.99 18.16 17.70
CA PRO A 189 -23.35 19.43 17.09
C PRO A 189 -22.74 20.60 17.86
N ARG A 190 -22.43 21.69 17.15
CA ARG A 190 -21.76 22.86 17.74
C ARG A 190 -22.59 23.42 18.92
N GLY A 191 -21.89 23.77 20.00
CA GLY A 191 -22.49 24.44 21.17
C GLY A 191 -23.35 23.56 22.08
N GLN A 192 -23.33 22.23 21.92
CA GLN A 192 -24.10 21.34 22.79
C GLN A 192 -23.36 21.04 24.10
N ALA A 193 -24.04 21.22 25.23
CA ALA A 193 -23.55 20.82 26.53
C ALA A 193 -23.71 19.30 26.72
N PRO A 194 -22.74 18.61 27.37
CA PRO A 194 -22.81 17.17 27.59
C PRO A 194 -24.14 16.67 28.16
N GLN A 195 -24.73 17.39 29.12
CA GLN A 195 -25.97 17.01 29.81
C GLN A 195 -27.19 16.94 28.88
N ASN A 196 -27.13 17.59 27.71
CA ASN A 196 -28.19 17.56 26.72
C ASN A 196 -28.04 16.38 25.75
N LEU A 197 -26.94 15.63 25.80
CA LEU A 197 -26.66 14.56 24.86
C LEU A 197 -27.05 13.22 25.46
N THR A 198 -27.82 12.43 24.71
CA THR A 198 -28.06 11.01 25.00
C THR A 198 -27.61 10.17 23.81
N VAL A 199 -26.95 9.05 24.10
CA VAL A 199 -26.64 7.99 23.13
C VAL A 199 -27.27 6.70 23.64
N ALA A 200 -28.14 6.10 22.83
CA ALA A 200 -28.81 4.85 23.15
C ALA A 200 -28.45 3.77 22.13
N VAL A 201 -28.45 2.52 22.57
CA VAL A 201 -28.29 1.35 21.71
C VAL A 201 -29.57 0.54 21.79
N SER A 202 -30.15 0.27 20.63
CA SER A 202 -31.29 -0.62 20.44
C SER A 202 -30.88 -1.82 19.60
N VAL A 203 -31.44 -2.99 19.89
CA VAL A 203 -31.13 -4.25 19.19
C VAL A 203 -32.37 -4.85 18.55
N SER A 204 -32.19 -5.62 17.48
CA SER A 204 -33.25 -6.33 16.79
C SER A 204 -32.72 -7.58 16.10
N ASP A 205 -33.52 -8.65 16.04
CA ASP A 205 -33.16 -9.86 15.29
C ASP A 205 -33.60 -9.80 13.82
N ASN A 206 -34.61 -8.98 13.51
CA ASN A 206 -35.24 -8.91 12.19
C ASN A 206 -35.22 -7.50 11.55
N GLY A 207 -34.64 -6.52 12.23
CA GLY A 207 -34.56 -5.12 11.80
C GLY A 207 -35.89 -4.35 11.87
N ARG A 208 -36.98 -4.97 12.34
CA ARG A 208 -38.32 -4.38 12.44
C ARG A 208 -38.77 -4.16 13.88
N ALA A 209 -38.59 -5.17 14.74
CA ALA A 209 -38.93 -5.10 16.16
C ALA A 209 -37.69 -4.74 16.97
N TRP A 210 -37.69 -3.55 17.58
CA TRP A 210 -36.52 -3.00 18.27
C TRP A 210 -36.73 -2.98 19.78
N LYS A 211 -35.68 -3.35 20.53
CA LYS A 211 -35.64 -3.26 21.99
C LYS A 211 -34.45 -2.40 22.40
N LYS A 212 -34.69 -1.39 23.24
CA LYS A 212 -33.61 -0.62 23.85
C LYS A 212 -32.77 -1.53 24.74
N ALA A 213 -31.47 -1.59 24.46
CA ALA A 213 -30.51 -2.48 25.13
C ALA A 213 -29.62 -1.74 26.13
N GLY A 214 -29.27 -0.47 25.88
CA GLY A 214 -28.49 0.36 26.78
C GLY A 214 -28.56 1.84 26.42
N SER A 215 -28.15 2.74 27.32
CA SER A 215 -28.00 4.17 27.01
C SER A 215 -27.10 4.89 28.00
N VAL A 216 -26.47 5.97 27.53
CA VAL A 216 -25.73 6.95 28.35
C VAL A 216 -26.29 8.33 28.07
N THR A 217 -26.65 9.06 29.13
CA THR A 217 -27.04 10.48 29.08
C THR A 217 -25.98 11.29 29.82
N GLY A 218 -25.60 12.45 29.28
CA GLY A 218 -24.52 13.25 29.87
C GLY A 218 -23.10 12.67 29.65
N PRO A 219 -22.73 12.16 28.45
CA PRO A 219 -21.43 11.54 28.24
C PRO A 219 -20.29 12.54 28.54
N GLN A 220 -19.23 12.08 29.18
CA GLN A 220 -18.07 12.95 29.44
C GLN A 220 -17.30 13.22 28.14
N PRO A 221 -16.79 14.44 27.93
CA PRO A 221 -15.91 14.75 26.81
C PRO A 221 -14.69 13.83 26.80
N ALA A 222 -14.37 13.29 25.63
CA ALA A 222 -13.19 12.48 25.43
C ALA A 222 -11.94 13.35 25.24
N SER A 223 -10.79 12.78 25.57
CA SER A 223 -9.50 13.42 25.33
C SER A 223 -9.23 13.53 23.84
N ILE A 224 -8.80 14.70 23.38
CA ILE A 224 -8.27 14.91 22.03
C ILE A 224 -6.76 14.57 21.93
N LYS A 225 -6.15 14.07 23.01
CA LYS A 225 -4.73 13.71 23.00
C LYS A 225 -4.50 12.55 22.02
N GLY A 226 -3.58 12.75 21.08
CA GLY A 226 -3.29 11.78 20.01
C GLY A 226 -4.14 11.97 18.75
N TYR A 227 -5.06 12.93 18.75
CA TYR A 227 -5.77 13.39 17.55
C TYR A 227 -5.08 14.62 16.94
N PRO A 228 -5.34 14.89 15.66
CA PRO A 228 -4.81 16.07 15.00
C PRO A 228 -5.19 17.40 15.68
N PRO A 229 -4.35 18.45 15.62
CA PRO A 229 -4.68 19.77 16.17
C PRO A 229 -5.98 20.33 15.58
N GLY A 230 -6.95 20.70 16.41
CA GLY A 230 -8.24 21.22 15.95
C GLY A 230 -9.22 20.16 15.44
N PHE A 231 -8.90 18.86 15.55
CA PHE A 231 -9.77 17.75 15.12
C PHE A 231 -11.23 17.89 15.58
N ALA A 232 -11.42 18.30 16.85
CA ALA A 232 -12.74 18.50 17.39
C ALA A 232 -13.27 19.93 17.20
N THR A 233 -12.46 20.93 16.84
CA THR A 233 -12.86 22.36 16.87
C THR A 233 -13.72 22.73 15.63
N PRO A 234 -14.85 23.46 15.78
CA PRO A 234 -15.43 24.06 16.99
C PRO A 234 -16.48 23.19 17.70
N ARG A 235 -16.45 21.88 17.48
CA ARG A 235 -17.28 20.86 18.15
C ARG A 235 -16.55 20.30 19.39
N GLN A 236 -17.10 19.23 19.96
CA GLN A 236 -16.50 18.52 21.09
C GLN A 236 -16.56 17.00 20.84
N LEU A 237 -15.47 16.30 21.15
CA LEU A 237 -15.31 14.86 21.00
C LEU A 237 -15.87 14.11 22.20
N PHE A 238 -16.57 13.02 21.93
CA PHE A 238 -17.13 12.12 22.93
C PHE A 238 -16.83 10.66 22.54
N GLN A 239 -16.60 9.83 23.55
CA GLN A 239 -16.41 8.38 23.39
C GLN A 239 -17.14 7.59 24.49
N PRO A 240 -18.47 7.68 24.61
CA PRO A 240 -19.20 6.91 25.62
C PRO A 240 -19.07 5.40 25.39
N SER A 241 -18.89 4.68 26.50
CA SER A 241 -19.03 3.23 26.59
C SER A 241 -20.43 2.90 27.11
N ILE A 242 -21.24 2.24 26.30
CA ILE A 242 -22.64 1.90 26.59
C ILE A 242 -22.74 0.39 26.89
N PRO A 243 -22.81 -0.02 28.16
CA PRO A 243 -23.09 -1.42 28.50
C PRO A 243 -24.52 -1.79 28.11
N LEU A 244 -24.69 -2.99 27.58
CA LEU A 244 -26.01 -3.56 27.33
C LEU A 244 -26.54 -4.16 28.62
N SER A 245 -27.82 -3.94 28.90
CA SER A 245 -28.51 -4.49 30.08
C SER A 245 -28.46 -6.01 30.15
N VAL A 246 -28.39 -6.67 29.00
CA VAL A 246 -28.14 -8.11 28.83
C VAL A 246 -27.26 -8.28 27.58
N PRO A 247 -26.27 -9.19 27.58
CA PRO A 247 -25.54 -9.55 26.37
C PRO A 247 -26.51 -9.95 25.23
N SER A 248 -26.21 -9.51 24.01
CA SER A 248 -27.09 -9.66 22.85
C SER A 248 -26.42 -10.48 21.75
N HIS A 249 -27.18 -11.39 21.14
CA HIS A 249 -26.86 -12.08 19.89
C HIS A 249 -27.71 -11.57 18.73
N SER A 250 -28.17 -10.31 18.81
CA SER A 250 -29.01 -9.76 17.77
C SER A 250 -28.21 -9.46 16.49
N ARG A 251 -28.91 -9.51 15.36
CA ARG A 251 -28.32 -9.26 14.03
C ARG A 251 -28.30 -7.78 13.66
N PHE A 252 -29.06 -6.95 14.35
CA PHE A 252 -29.16 -5.52 14.10
C PHE A 252 -28.89 -4.73 15.37
N TYR A 253 -28.02 -3.74 15.27
CA TYR A 253 -27.71 -2.76 16.31
C TYR A 253 -27.98 -1.37 15.76
N ARG A 254 -28.73 -0.56 16.49
CA ARG A 254 -28.98 0.85 16.16
C ARG A 254 -28.42 1.72 17.27
N VAL A 255 -27.54 2.64 16.91
CA VAL A 255 -27.04 3.68 17.81
C VAL A 255 -27.82 4.95 17.52
N GLU A 256 -28.56 5.41 18.52
CA GLU A 256 -29.48 6.53 18.44
C GLU A 256 -28.89 7.70 19.23
N PHE A 257 -28.81 8.87 18.61
CA PHE A 257 -28.30 10.10 19.22
C PHE A 257 -29.47 11.03 19.49
N GLU A 258 -29.40 11.79 20.58
CA GLU A 258 -30.43 12.77 20.92
C GLU A 258 -29.80 14.02 21.51
N VAL A 259 -30.30 15.19 21.07
CA VAL A 259 -30.16 16.47 21.78
C VAL A 259 -31.47 16.78 22.51
N ALA A 260 -31.43 16.74 23.84
CA ALA A 260 -32.56 17.11 24.67
C ALA A 260 -32.97 18.58 24.43
N LYS A 261 -34.29 18.84 24.35
CA LYS A 261 -34.87 20.18 24.15
C LYS A 261 -34.38 20.91 22.89
N ALA A 262 -34.08 20.17 21.82
CA ALA A 262 -33.70 20.77 20.55
C ALA A 262 -34.79 21.74 20.01
N PRO A 263 -34.42 22.85 19.36
CA PRO A 263 -35.39 23.80 18.81
C PRO A 263 -36.21 23.18 17.67
N PRO A 264 -37.43 23.66 17.39
CA PRO A 264 -38.32 23.10 16.37
C PRO A 264 -37.72 23.01 14.94
N MET A 265 -36.72 23.84 14.63
CA MET A 265 -36.03 23.88 13.32
C MET A 265 -34.61 23.32 13.37
N ALA A 266 -34.34 22.30 14.20
CA ALA A 266 -33.00 21.74 14.42
C ALA A 266 -32.44 20.83 13.30
N PHE A 267 -33.00 20.83 12.08
CA PHE A 267 -32.52 19.97 10.98
C PHE A 267 -31.09 20.31 10.50
N PHE A 268 -30.60 21.52 10.81
CA PHE A 268 -29.22 21.96 10.54
C PHE A 268 -28.19 21.38 11.52
N MET A 269 -28.61 20.70 12.60
CA MET A 269 -27.67 20.07 13.53
C MET A 269 -26.93 18.94 12.82
N VAL A 270 -25.61 18.97 12.94
CA VAL A 270 -24.71 18.00 12.29
C VAL A 270 -23.84 17.33 13.32
N TRP A 271 -23.89 16.00 13.34
CA TRP A 271 -22.98 15.12 14.07
C TRP A 271 -21.96 14.54 13.11
N GLN A 272 -20.76 14.24 13.59
CA GLN A 272 -19.78 13.44 12.86
C GLN A 272 -19.51 12.17 13.66
N LEU A 273 -19.91 11.03 13.12
CA LEU A 273 -19.66 9.72 13.70
C LEU A 273 -18.33 9.18 13.18
N GLY A 274 -17.35 9.00 14.06
CA GLY A 274 -16.04 8.43 13.71
C GLY A 274 -15.95 6.92 13.93
N GLU A 275 -16.62 6.37 14.95
CA GLU A 275 -16.50 4.93 15.24
C GLU A 275 -17.70 4.37 15.99
N VAL A 276 -18.05 3.11 15.70
CA VAL A 276 -18.90 2.22 16.51
C VAL A 276 -18.13 0.93 16.75
N ALA A 277 -17.73 0.67 17.99
CA ALA A 277 -16.94 -0.49 18.37
C ALA A 277 -17.76 -1.43 19.26
N PHE A 278 -17.80 -2.72 18.91
CA PHE A 278 -18.52 -3.76 19.63
C PHE A 278 -17.57 -4.52 20.56
N PHE A 279 -18.06 -4.92 21.74
CA PHE A 279 -17.25 -5.64 22.73
C PHE A 279 -18.00 -6.83 23.33
N HIS A 280 -17.21 -7.81 23.76
CA HIS A 280 -17.59 -8.94 24.59
C HIS A 280 -16.48 -9.22 25.61
N ARG A 281 -16.80 -9.20 26.91
CA ARG A 281 -15.84 -9.46 28.00
C ARG A 281 -14.56 -8.60 27.90
N ASN A 282 -14.71 -7.32 27.55
CA ASN A 282 -13.63 -6.35 27.29
C ASN A 282 -12.73 -6.69 26.09
N HIS A 283 -13.08 -7.66 25.25
CA HIS A 283 -12.45 -7.90 23.96
C HIS A 283 -13.29 -7.24 22.88
N ARG A 284 -12.64 -6.50 21.97
CA ARG A 284 -13.33 -5.96 20.80
C ARG A 284 -13.77 -7.11 19.91
N VAL A 285 -15.02 -7.07 19.49
CA VAL A 285 -15.59 -7.97 18.49
C VAL A 285 -15.40 -7.30 17.13
N GLU A 286 -14.54 -7.89 16.32
CA GLU A 286 -14.28 -7.36 14.98
C GLU A 286 -15.45 -7.65 14.05
N VAL A 287 -15.97 -6.59 13.42
CA VAL A 287 -17.07 -6.63 12.45
C VAL A 287 -16.66 -5.85 11.21
N GLY A 288 -17.11 -6.30 10.04
CA GLY A 288 -16.58 -5.81 8.76
C GLY A 288 -15.18 -6.36 8.47
N GLY A 289 -14.56 -5.86 7.40
CA GLY A 289 -13.24 -6.32 6.97
C GLY A 289 -12.10 -5.46 7.53
N PRO A 290 -10.85 -5.97 7.50
CA PRO A 290 -10.43 -7.24 6.89
C PRO A 290 -10.30 -8.41 7.90
N TYR A 291 -10.90 -8.29 9.09
CA TYR A 291 -10.55 -9.12 10.26
C TYR A 291 -10.98 -10.59 10.22
N ARG A 292 -11.94 -10.92 9.36
CA ARG A 292 -12.40 -12.30 9.13
C ARG A 292 -12.21 -12.65 7.67
N PHE A 293 -11.57 -13.79 7.44
CA PHE A 293 -11.28 -14.30 6.11
C PHE A 293 -12.24 -15.42 5.75
N THR A 294 -12.85 -15.31 4.58
CA THR A 294 -13.61 -16.36 3.89
C THR A 294 -13.18 -16.31 2.44
N SER A 295 -12.78 -17.44 1.85
CA SER A 295 -12.43 -17.48 0.43
C SER A 295 -13.70 -17.63 -0.41
N ALA A 296 -14.30 -16.49 -0.78
CA ALA A 296 -15.42 -16.46 -1.70
C ALA A 296 -15.61 -15.08 -2.32
N TRP A 297 -16.08 -15.06 -3.56
CA TRP A 297 -16.74 -13.90 -4.14
C TRP A 297 -18.21 -13.86 -3.73
N MET A 298 -18.73 -12.68 -3.39
CA MET A 298 -20.15 -12.45 -3.12
C MET A 298 -20.67 -11.28 -3.96
N SER A 299 -21.78 -11.47 -4.67
CA SER A 299 -22.39 -10.40 -5.46
C SER A 299 -22.96 -9.27 -4.58
N ALA A 300 -22.99 -8.04 -5.11
CA ALA A 300 -23.67 -6.94 -4.43
C ALA A 300 -25.18 -6.95 -4.69
N GLY A 301 -25.58 -7.41 -5.88
CA GLY A 301 -26.97 -7.46 -6.33
C GLY A 301 -27.57 -8.87 -6.33
N LEU A 302 -28.89 -8.89 -6.52
CA LEU A 302 -29.69 -10.11 -6.72
C LEU A 302 -30.06 -10.34 -8.21
N GLY A 303 -29.57 -9.47 -9.10
CA GLY A 303 -29.92 -9.46 -10.52
C GLY A 303 -28.99 -10.34 -11.36
N GLU A 304 -28.80 -9.92 -12.61
CA GLU A 304 -27.77 -10.50 -13.46
C GLU A 304 -26.39 -10.06 -12.98
N GLU A 305 -25.53 -11.03 -12.71
CA GLU A 305 -24.17 -10.85 -12.22
C GLU A 305 -23.25 -11.79 -12.99
N TRP A 306 -21.96 -11.49 -13.01
CA TRP A 306 -20.97 -12.34 -13.65
C TRP A 306 -19.65 -12.33 -12.89
N VAL A 307 -18.94 -13.45 -13.00
CA VAL A 307 -17.52 -13.57 -12.65
C VAL A 307 -16.81 -14.20 -13.83
N TYR A 308 -15.67 -13.66 -14.24
CA TYR A 308 -14.85 -14.30 -15.26
C TYR A 308 -13.39 -14.40 -14.84
N VAL A 309 -12.72 -15.42 -15.36
CA VAL A 309 -11.30 -15.68 -15.17
C VAL A 309 -10.56 -15.40 -16.48
N ASP A 310 -9.44 -14.68 -16.41
CA ASP A 310 -8.47 -14.56 -17.51
C ASP A 310 -7.45 -15.69 -17.39
N LEU A 311 -7.51 -16.69 -18.27
CA LEU A 311 -6.56 -17.83 -18.24
C LEU A 311 -5.11 -17.43 -18.62
N GLY A 312 -4.90 -16.16 -19.00
CA GLY A 312 -3.60 -15.59 -19.40
C GLY A 312 -3.23 -15.86 -20.86
N ALA A 313 -3.81 -16.88 -21.48
CA ALA A 313 -3.69 -17.19 -22.89
C ALA A 313 -4.95 -17.95 -23.38
N SER A 314 -5.16 -18.01 -24.69
CA SER A 314 -6.21 -18.86 -25.26
C SER A 314 -5.88 -20.33 -25.00
N CYS A 315 -6.76 -21.02 -24.27
CA CYS A 315 -6.61 -22.41 -23.84
C CYS A 315 -7.74 -23.27 -24.39
N GLU A 316 -7.51 -24.59 -24.46
CA GLU A 316 -8.56 -25.57 -24.71
C GLU A 316 -8.95 -26.25 -23.39
N PHE A 317 -10.25 -26.33 -23.10
CA PHE A 317 -10.78 -26.91 -21.87
C PHE A 317 -12.11 -27.62 -22.14
N ASP A 318 -12.38 -28.68 -21.38
CA ASP A 318 -13.56 -29.53 -21.56
C ASP A 318 -14.31 -29.80 -20.25
N HIS A 319 -13.80 -29.28 -19.13
CA HIS A 319 -14.35 -29.56 -17.81
C HIS A 319 -14.24 -28.31 -16.92
N VAL A 320 -15.36 -27.90 -16.32
CA VAL A 320 -15.43 -26.76 -15.40
C VAL A 320 -16.09 -27.23 -14.11
N VAL A 321 -15.48 -26.90 -12.97
CA VAL A 321 -16.05 -27.18 -11.65
C VAL A 321 -16.31 -25.85 -10.95
N LEU A 322 -17.55 -25.66 -10.49
CA LEU A 322 -17.94 -24.48 -9.71
C LEU A 322 -18.25 -24.91 -8.28
N SER A 323 -17.58 -24.28 -7.31
CA SER A 323 -17.85 -24.51 -5.88
C SER A 323 -18.63 -23.31 -5.31
N TRP A 324 -19.83 -23.58 -4.80
CA TRP A 324 -20.80 -22.58 -4.35
C TRP A 324 -21.02 -22.64 -2.85
N ILE A 325 -21.23 -21.46 -2.27
CA ILE A 325 -21.88 -21.29 -0.96
C ILE A 325 -23.35 -20.89 -1.19
N ALA A 326 -23.61 -20.03 -2.18
CA ALA A 326 -24.95 -19.65 -2.63
C ALA A 326 -25.00 -19.62 -4.16
N ARG A 327 -25.68 -20.62 -4.75
CA ARG A 327 -25.63 -20.88 -6.19
C ARG A 327 -26.60 -20.01 -7.01
N ALA A 328 -26.33 -19.99 -8.31
CA ALA A 328 -27.31 -19.53 -9.29
C ALA A 328 -28.40 -20.60 -9.51
N ALA A 329 -29.64 -20.13 -9.59
CA ALA A 329 -30.79 -20.92 -10.06
C ALA A 329 -30.87 -20.93 -11.59
N GLU A 330 -30.29 -19.93 -12.25
CA GLU A 330 -30.27 -19.76 -13.69
C GLU A 330 -28.99 -19.03 -14.12
N GLY A 331 -28.36 -19.49 -15.19
CA GLY A 331 -27.15 -18.90 -15.73
C GLY A 331 -26.51 -19.75 -16.82
N SER A 332 -25.33 -19.34 -17.29
CA SER A 332 -24.54 -20.06 -18.28
C SER A 332 -23.04 -19.93 -18.03
N LEU A 333 -22.28 -20.93 -18.49
CA LEU A 333 -20.87 -20.80 -18.78
C LEU A 333 -20.69 -20.16 -20.15
N GLN A 334 -19.73 -19.24 -20.23
CA GLN A 334 -19.41 -18.50 -21.44
C GLN A 334 -17.90 -18.45 -21.65
N VAL A 335 -17.51 -18.30 -22.92
CA VAL A 335 -16.11 -18.16 -23.35
C VAL A 335 -15.92 -16.91 -24.19
N SER A 336 -14.71 -16.34 -24.15
CA SER A 336 -14.32 -15.20 -24.98
C SER A 336 -12.81 -15.19 -25.23
N ASP A 337 -12.39 -14.56 -26.33
CA ASP A 337 -10.98 -14.25 -26.61
C ASP A 337 -10.58 -12.82 -26.20
N ASP A 338 -11.55 -11.91 -25.97
CA ASP A 338 -11.31 -10.47 -25.76
C ASP A 338 -12.05 -9.86 -24.55
N ALA A 339 -12.77 -10.69 -23.78
CA ALA A 339 -13.61 -10.32 -22.65
C ALA A 339 -14.75 -9.32 -22.98
N LYS A 340 -15.04 -9.09 -24.27
CA LYS A 340 -16.10 -8.20 -24.76
C LYS A 340 -17.17 -8.99 -25.49
N ASN A 341 -16.76 -9.88 -26.38
CA ASN A 341 -17.62 -10.74 -27.18
C ASN A 341 -17.68 -12.11 -26.53
N TRP A 342 -18.84 -12.45 -25.96
CA TRP A 342 -19.03 -13.66 -25.16
C TRP A 342 -19.96 -14.64 -25.88
N GLN A 343 -19.58 -15.92 -25.85
CA GLN A 343 -20.37 -17.02 -26.40
C GLN A 343 -20.83 -17.96 -25.29
N ASP A 344 -22.12 -18.28 -25.23
CA ASP A 344 -22.65 -19.34 -24.35
C ASP A 344 -22.14 -20.71 -24.81
N ILE A 345 -21.58 -21.49 -23.89
CA ILE A 345 -21.07 -22.85 -24.17
C ILE A 345 -21.85 -23.94 -23.44
N GLN A 346 -22.43 -23.64 -22.28
CA GLN A 346 -23.20 -24.59 -21.49
C GLN A 346 -24.11 -23.86 -20.50
N ALA A 347 -25.38 -24.27 -20.37
CA ALA A 347 -26.24 -23.75 -19.30
C ALA A 347 -25.80 -24.31 -17.93
N LEU A 348 -25.93 -23.51 -16.87
CA LEU A 348 -25.62 -23.99 -15.51
C LEU A 348 -26.60 -25.10 -15.10
N PRO A 349 -26.15 -26.16 -14.42
CA PRO A 349 -27.03 -27.24 -13.95
C PRO A 349 -28.13 -26.72 -13.01
N SER A 350 -29.30 -27.33 -13.10
CA SER A 350 -30.36 -27.20 -12.09
C SER A 350 -30.14 -28.25 -11.00
N GLY A 351 -29.70 -27.85 -9.81
CA GLY A 351 -29.46 -28.78 -8.69
C GLY A 351 -29.42 -28.07 -7.35
N GLU A 352 -29.48 -28.85 -6.27
CA GLU A 352 -29.44 -28.35 -4.88
C GLU A 352 -28.04 -28.50 -4.24
N GLY A 353 -27.09 -29.16 -4.91
CA GLY A 353 -25.72 -29.34 -4.42
C GLY A 353 -24.91 -28.04 -4.43
N THR A 354 -23.83 -28.03 -3.65
CA THR A 354 -22.86 -26.92 -3.56
C THR A 354 -21.75 -27.00 -4.61
N THR A 355 -21.78 -27.98 -5.50
CA THR A 355 -20.79 -28.15 -6.56
C THR A 355 -21.47 -28.45 -7.88
N ASP A 356 -21.09 -27.72 -8.92
CA ASP A 356 -21.42 -28.06 -10.31
C ASP A 356 -20.18 -28.63 -11.00
N ASP A 357 -20.20 -29.93 -11.27
CA ASP A 357 -19.17 -30.64 -12.06
C ASP A 357 -19.64 -30.72 -13.52
N ILE A 358 -19.17 -29.79 -14.34
CA ILE A 358 -19.68 -29.52 -15.69
C ILE A 358 -18.68 -30.04 -16.73
N LYS A 359 -18.97 -31.19 -17.33
CA LYS A 359 -18.26 -31.69 -18.51
C LYS A 359 -18.91 -31.16 -19.78
N LEU A 360 -18.15 -30.44 -20.58
CA LEU A 360 -18.63 -29.86 -21.82
C LEU A 360 -18.85 -30.96 -22.87
N PRO A 361 -19.92 -30.86 -23.69
CA PRO A 361 -20.17 -31.83 -24.76
C PRO A 361 -19.08 -31.80 -25.84
N GLN A 362 -18.43 -30.66 -26.03
CA GLN A 362 -17.24 -30.48 -26.86
C GLN A 362 -16.25 -29.55 -26.16
N PRO A 363 -14.93 -29.75 -26.31
CA PRO A 363 -13.93 -28.82 -25.79
C PRO A 363 -14.18 -27.40 -26.30
N ALA A 364 -14.19 -26.44 -25.39
CA ALA A 364 -14.23 -25.02 -25.70
C ALA A 364 -12.81 -24.48 -25.83
N ARG A 365 -12.66 -23.39 -26.61
CA ARG A 365 -11.40 -22.67 -26.75
C ARG A 365 -11.60 -21.19 -26.53
N GLY A 366 -10.75 -20.59 -25.70
CA GLY A 366 -10.72 -19.16 -25.48
C GLY A 366 -9.79 -18.75 -24.34
N ARG A 367 -9.59 -17.45 -24.17
CA ARG A 367 -8.75 -16.90 -23.10
C ARG A 367 -9.53 -16.66 -21.81
N TYR A 368 -10.80 -16.28 -21.93
CA TYR A 368 -11.63 -15.90 -20.80
C TYR A 368 -12.77 -16.89 -20.63
N VAL A 369 -13.01 -17.30 -19.39
CA VAL A 369 -14.14 -18.16 -19.01
C VAL A 369 -15.00 -17.40 -18.01
N ARG A 370 -16.30 -17.26 -18.31
CA ARG A 370 -17.26 -16.51 -17.50
C ARG A 370 -18.38 -17.40 -17.01
N VAL A 371 -18.73 -17.23 -15.74
CA VAL A 371 -19.97 -17.69 -15.15
C VAL A 371 -20.93 -16.51 -15.18
N LEU A 372 -21.94 -16.58 -16.05
CA LEU A 372 -23.05 -15.63 -16.08
C LEU A 372 -24.17 -16.16 -15.21
N MET A 373 -24.65 -15.35 -14.27
CA MET A 373 -25.67 -15.74 -13.31
C MET A 373 -26.85 -14.76 -13.42
N LYS A 374 -28.06 -15.29 -13.64
CA LYS A 374 -29.24 -14.47 -13.95
C LYS A 374 -30.23 -14.40 -12.79
N ARG A 375 -30.31 -15.46 -11.98
CA ARG A 375 -31.17 -15.50 -10.79
C ARG A 375 -30.54 -16.30 -9.65
N PRO A 376 -30.43 -15.77 -8.42
CA PRO A 376 -29.88 -16.50 -7.28
C PRO A 376 -30.91 -17.45 -6.65
N THR A 377 -30.44 -18.50 -5.96
CA THR A 377 -31.29 -19.31 -5.06
C THR A 377 -31.38 -18.73 -3.64
N SER A 378 -30.48 -17.81 -3.30
CA SER A 378 -30.32 -17.25 -1.96
C SER A 378 -30.79 -15.79 -1.89
N PRO A 379 -31.35 -15.34 -0.73
CA PRO A 379 -31.65 -13.93 -0.50
C PRO A 379 -30.38 -13.06 -0.38
N TYR A 380 -29.20 -13.67 -0.30
CA TYR A 380 -27.90 -12.99 -0.20
C TYR A 380 -27.21 -12.80 -1.57
N GLY A 381 -27.86 -13.19 -2.67
CA GLY A 381 -27.26 -13.14 -4.01
C GLY A 381 -26.47 -14.41 -4.32
N TYR A 382 -25.38 -14.26 -5.06
CA TYR A 382 -24.49 -15.35 -5.43
C TYR A 382 -23.25 -15.34 -4.56
N ILE A 383 -22.81 -16.51 -4.10
CA ILE A 383 -21.59 -16.68 -3.34
C ILE A 383 -20.86 -17.90 -3.92
N LEU A 384 -19.72 -17.64 -4.56
CA LEU A 384 -18.91 -18.62 -5.27
C LEU A 384 -17.52 -18.66 -4.60
N SER A 385 -17.10 -19.85 -4.15
CA SER A 385 -15.79 -20.03 -3.52
C SER A 385 -14.69 -20.39 -4.51
N GLU A 386 -14.99 -21.14 -5.58
CA GLU A 386 -13.96 -21.55 -6.54
C GLU A 386 -14.53 -21.78 -7.95
N ILE A 387 -13.72 -21.44 -8.97
CA ILE A 387 -13.88 -21.78 -10.38
C ILE A 387 -12.65 -22.56 -10.82
N GLU A 388 -12.83 -23.85 -11.13
CA GLU A 388 -11.79 -24.67 -11.70
C GLU A 388 -12.08 -24.89 -13.18
N VAL A 389 -11.09 -24.67 -14.04
CA VAL A 389 -11.21 -24.87 -15.50
C VAL A 389 -10.17 -25.89 -15.93
N TYR A 390 -10.58 -27.13 -16.14
CA TYR A 390 -9.70 -28.24 -16.47
C TYR A 390 -9.48 -28.36 -17.99
N GLY A 391 -8.21 -28.33 -18.39
CA GLY A 391 -7.83 -28.32 -19.80
C GLY A 391 -6.32 -28.32 -20.02
N ARG A 392 -5.90 -27.92 -21.23
CA ARG A 392 -4.50 -27.89 -21.68
C ARG A 392 -4.13 -26.50 -22.23
N GLY A 393 -2.83 -26.19 -22.20
CA GLY A 393 -2.30 -24.89 -22.65
C GLY A 393 -2.16 -23.89 -21.50
N GLY A 394 -2.21 -22.60 -21.79
CA GLY A 394 -2.04 -21.54 -20.78
C GLY A 394 -0.59 -21.33 -20.35
N LEU A 395 -0.41 -20.54 -19.30
CA LEU A 395 0.93 -20.18 -18.79
C LEU A 395 1.21 -20.89 -17.45
N ILE A 396 2.48 -21.02 -17.09
CA ILE A 396 2.95 -21.38 -15.75
C ILE A 396 4.07 -20.42 -15.33
N ALA A 397 4.12 -20.12 -14.04
CA ALA A 397 5.20 -19.34 -13.47
C ALA A 397 6.45 -20.21 -13.30
N GLN A 398 7.56 -19.78 -13.90
CA GLN A 398 8.86 -20.40 -13.71
C GLN A 398 9.72 -19.50 -12.80
N PRO A 399 10.27 -20.03 -11.69
CA PRO A 399 11.15 -19.23 -10.84
C PRO A 399 12.37 -18.78 -11.62
N LYS A 400 12.83 -17.56 -11.35
CA LYS A 400 14.12 -17.13 -11.88
C LYS A 400 15.26 -17.81 -11.13
N PRO A 401 16.38 -18.13 -11.81
CA PRO A 401 17.58 -18.63 -11.14
C PRO A 401 18.00 -17.69 -10.00
N PRO A 402 18.60 -18.23 -8.91
CA PRO A 402 19.14 -17.39 -7.85
C PRO A 402 20.25 -16.49 -8.41
N ALA A 403 20.45 -15.34 -7.79
CA ALA A 403 21.61 -14.50 -8.07
C ALA A 403 22.88 -15.31 -7.75
N LEU A 404 23.65 -15.68 -8.78
CA LEU A 404 24.96 -16.29 -8.57
C LEU A 404 25.86 -15.23 -7.90
N GLY A 405 26.21 -15.44 -6.64
CA GLY A 405 27.10 -14.55 -5.90
C GLY A 405 28.44 -14.43 -6.63
N GLN A 406 28.93 -13.20 -6.79
CA GLN A 406 30.27 -12.95 -7.36
C GLN A 406 31.41 -13.18 -6.35
N ASP A 407 31.08 -13.47 -5.08
CA ASP A 407 32.04 -13.66 -3.98
C ASP A 407 31.87 -15.05 -3.37
N ALA A 408 32.96 -15.82 -3.30
CA ALA A 408 32.98 -17.15 -2.69
C ALA A 408 32.57 -17.17 -1.20
N ARG A 409 32.56 -16.00 -0.53
CA ARG A 409 32.17 -15.84 0.88
C ARG A 409 30.74 -15.32 1.09
N ARG A 410 30.00 -15.00 0.01
CA ARG A 410 28.63 -14.49 0.08
C ARG A 410 27.74 -15.23 -0.91
N LEU A 411 26.73 -15.90 -0.39
CA LEU A 411 25.61 -16.43 -1.16
C LEU A 411 24.43 -15.45 -1.05
N ASP A 412 23.96 -14.93 -2.18
CA ASP A 412 22.73 -14.16 -2.22
C ASP A 412 21.54 -15.10 -2.39
N LEU A 413 20.50 -14.90 -1.58
CA LEU A 413 19.25 -15.66 -1.65
C LEU A 413 18.17 -14.87 -2.39
N ALA A 414 18.49 -13.78 -3.08
CA ALA A 414 17.60 -13.16 -4.05
C ALA A 414 17.38 -14.07 -5.27
N GLY A 415 16.15 -14.13 -5.77
CA GLY A 415 15.71 -15.11 -6.75
C GLY A 415 15.82 -16.54 -6.23
N GLY A 416 15.74 -17.51 -7.13
CA GLY A 416 15.77 -18.93 -6.80
C GLY A 416 14.38 -19.53 -6.55
N ALA A 417 14.35 -20.67 -5.88
CA ALA A 417 13.15 -21.50 -5.75
C ALA A 417 12.22 -21.03 -4.61
N TRP A 418 12.13 -19.71 -4.38
CA TRP A 418 11.23 -19.22 -3.33
C TRP A 418 9.78 -19.57 -3.64
N ARG A 419 9.09 -20.00 -2.60
CA ARG A 419 7.67 -20.29 -2.56
C ARG A 419 7.03 -19.50 -1.43
N LEU A 420 5.77 -19.13 -1.62
CA LEU A 420 4.98 -18.51 -0.57
C LEU A 420 3.58 -19.10 -0.50
N GLU A 421 3.00 -19.06 0.69
CA GLU A 421 1.63 -19.47 0.95
C GLU A 421 1.05 -18.70 2.15
N ARG A 422 -0.26 -18.47 2.13
CA ARG A 422 -1.01 -17.88 3.23
C ARG A 422 -0.93 -18.80 4.45
N ALA A 423 -0.50 -18.27 5.60
CA ALA A 423 -0.19 -19.10 6.75
C ALA A 423 -1.37 -19.89 7.32
N SER A 424 -2.62 -19.46 7.07
CA SER A 424 -3.82 -20.17 7.56
C SER A 424 -4.12 -21.47 6.82
N VAL A 425 -3.63 -21.64 5.60
CA VAL A 425 -3.86 -22.87 4.81
C VAL A 425 -2.70 -23.86 4.95
N VAL A 426 -1.61 -23.43 5.59
CA VAL A 426 -0.44 -24.27 5.84
C VAL A 426 -0.61 -25.05 7.14
N ASN A 427 -0.86 -26.35 7.01
CA ASN A 427 -0.95 -27.27 8.17
C ASN A 427 0.43 -27.79 8.59
N ALA A 428 1.38 -26.88 8.82
CA ALA A 428 2.75 -27.17 9.24
C ALA A 428 3.33 -26.01 10.05
N ASP A 429 4.21 -26.31 10.99
CA ASP A 429 4.94 -25.30 11.76
C ASP A 429 6.26 -24.89 11.10
N GLY A 430 6.91 -23.86 11.62
CA GLY A 430 8.17 -23.35 11.06
C GLY A 430 9.31 -24.38 11.06
N LYS A 431 9.27 -25.37 11.96
CA LYS A 431 10.26 -26.45 12.00
C LYS A 431 10.07 -27.42 10.83
N ALA A 432 8.85 -27.87 10.59
CA ALA A 432 8.53 -28.71 9.44
C ALA A 432 8.81 -27.97 8.11
N LEU A 433 8.40 -26.70 8.01
CA LEU A 433 8.58 -25.89 6.80
C LEU A 433 10.05 -25.62 6.46
N SER A 434 10.89 -25.43 7.47
CA SER A 434 12.34 -25.25 7.28
C SER A 434 13.10 -26.57 7.19
N THR A 435 12.43 -27.70 6.94
CA THR A 435 13.10 -28.99 6.67
C THR A 435 13.27 -29.21 5.16
N PRO A 436 14.47 -29.58 4.68
CA PRO A 436 14.68 -29.95 3.28
C PRO A 436 13.78 -31.11 2.85
N GLY A 437 13.23 -31.04 1.64
CA GLY A 437 12.30 -32.02 1.07
C GLY A 437 10.82 -31.79 1.41
N PHE A 438 10.48 -30.74 2.16
CA PHE A 438 9.08 -30.36 2.38
C PHE A 438 8.39 -30.07 1.04
N LYS A 439 7.13 -30.51 0.90
CA LYS A 439 6.34 -30.40 -0.32
C LYS A 439 5.64 -29.04 -0.37
N ASP A 440 6.11 -28.20 -1.28
CA ASP A 440 5.60 -26.85 -1.57
C ASP A 440 5.43 -26.64 -3.10
N ASP A 441 5.27 -27.74 -3.85
CA ASP A 441 5.16 -27.74 -5.32
C ASP A 441 3.91 -26.99 -5.81
N ASP A 442 2.87 -26.91 -4.98
CA ASP A 442 1.58 -26.24 -5.18
C ASP A 442 1.57 -24.78 -4.73
N TRP A 443 2.60 -24.33 -4.00
CA TRP A 443 2.70 -22.96 -3.49
C TRP A 443 3.03 -21.96 -4.60
N VAL A 444 2.68 -20.71 -4.38
CA VAL A 444 2.96 -19.61 -5.32
C VAL A 444 4.47 -19.40 -5.43
N VAL A 445 4.97 -19.27 -6.67
CA VAL A 445 6.36 -18.87 -6.92
C VAL A 445 6.57 -17.43 -6.44
N ALA A 446 7.43 -17.25 -5.44
CA ALA A 446 7.63 -15.97 -4.78
C ALA A 446 8.72 -15.13 -5.46
N THR A 447 8.53 -13.81 -5.45
CA THR A 447 9.55 -12.83 -5.85
C THR A 447 10.31 -12.34 -4.63
N VAL A 448 11.60 -12.62 -4.54
CA VAL A 448 12.49 -12.13 -3.47
C VAL A 448 13.70 -11.41 -4.10
N PRO A 449 13.94 -10.12 -3.80
CA PRO A 449 13.15 -9.28 -2.90
C PRO A 449 11.84 -8.84 -3.56
N GLY A 450 10.78 -8.71 -2.78
CA GLY A 450 9.44 -8.33 -3.22
C GLY A 450 8.45 -8.30 -2.05
N THR A 451 7.20 -7.94 -2.33
CA THR A 451 6.07 -8.10 -1.41
C THR A 451 5.27 -9.34 -1.75
N VAL A 452 4.42 -9.79 -0.81
CA VAL A 452 3.43 -10.86 -1.07
C VAL A 452 2.61 -10.50 -2.31
N LEU A 453 2.00 -9.31 -2.33
CA LEU A 453 1.19 -8.85 -3.45
C LEU A 453 1.96 -8.85 -4.78
N SER A 454 3.21 -8.35 -4.80
CA SER A 454 4.02 -8.34 -6.03
C SER A 454 4.28 -9.75 -6.57
N SER A 455 4.41 -10.75 -5.70
CA SER A 455 4.59 -12.14 -6.13
C SER A 455 3.34 -12.68 -6.82
N TYR A 456 2.14 -12.41 -6.28
CA TYR A 456 0.87 -12.78 -6.91
C TYR A 456 0.66 -12.07 -8.26
N VAL A 457 1.01 -10.78 -8.35
CA VAL A 457 1.00 -10.03 -9.62
C VAL A 457 1.96 -10.67 -10.63
N ASN A 458 3.18 -11.00 -10.21
CA ASN A 458 4.21 -11.53 -11.10
C ASN A 458 3.93 -12.94 -11.62
N VAL A 459 3.21 -13.78 -10.86
CA VAL A 459 2.72 -15.09 -11.37
C VAL A 459 1.42 -14.96 -12.17
N GLY A 460 0.89 -13.75 -12.31
CA GLY A 460 -0.36 -13.48 -13.04
C GLY A 460 -1.61 -13.96 -12.31
N ALA A 461 -1.57 -14.11 -10.98
CA ALA A 461 -2.73 -14.44 -10.16
C ALA A 461 -3.59 -13.21 -9.82
N VAL A 462 -2.97 -12.03 -9.83
CA VAL A 462 -3.63 -10.76 -9.56
C VAL A 462 -3.39 -9.84 -10.74
N ALA A 463 -4.45 -9.17 -11.20
CA ALA A 463 -4.35 -8.16 -12.25
C ALA A 463 -3.52 -6.97 -11.77
N ASP A 464 -2.86 -6.25 -12.69
CA ASP A 464 -2.01 -5.11 -12.32
C ASP A 464 -2.81 -4.06 -11.54
N PRO A 465 -2.53 -3.83 -10.24
CA PRO A 465 -3.28 -2.89 -9.42
C PRO A 465 -3.07 -1.43 -9.84
N ASN A 466 -2.08 -1.13 -10.68
CA ASN A 466 -1.85 0.20 -11.24
C ASN A 466 -2.67 0.46 -12.50
N TYR A 467 -3.53 -0.47 -12.94
CA TYR A 467 -4.42 -0.27 -14.08
C TYR A 467 -5.88 -0.16 -13.64
N ALA A 468 -6.54 0.88 -14.11
CA ALA A 468 -7.95 1.19 -13.88
C ALA A 468 -8.32 1.10 -12.40
N ASP A 469 -9.32 0.29 -12.10
CA ASP A 469 -9.81 -0.08 -10.78
C ASP A 469 -9.46 -1.54 -10.42
N ASN A 470 -8.48 -2.17 -11.08
CA ASN A 470 -8.08 -3.56 -10.83
C ASN A 470 -7.78 -3.85 -9.36
N GLN A 471 -7.22 -2.83 -8.74
CA GLN A 471 -7.15 -2.59 -7.31
C GLN A 471 -8.33 -3.16 -6.50
N PHE A 472 -9.57 -2.98 -6.93
CA PHE A 472 -10.79 -3.39 -6.22
C PHE A 472 -11.19 -4.86 -6.41
N PHE A 473 -10.51 -5.60 -7.29
CA PHE A 473 -10.71 -7.05 -7.43
C PHE A 473 -9.83 -7.86 -6.48
N ILE A 474 -8.95 -7.20 -5.71
CA ILE A 474 -8.01 -7.79 -4.76
C ILE A 474 -8.64 -7.80 -3.38
N SER A 475 -8.70 -8.96 -2.73
CA SER A 475 -9.28 -9.10 -1.39
C SER A 475 -8.37 -8.51 -0.32
N ASP A 476 -8.87 -7.54 0.45
CA ASP A 476 -8.14 -7.00 1.59
C ASP A 476 -7.89 -8.08 2.66
N SER A 477 -8.87 -8.94 2.97
CA SER A 477 -8.77 -9.99 4.02
C SER A 477 -7.87 -11.17 3.63
N TYR A 478 -7.65 -11.39 2.33
CA TYR A 478 -6.67 -12.38 1.87
C TYR A 478 -5.24 -11.94 2.20
N PHE A 479 -4.91 -10.68 1.89
CA PHE A 479 -3.55 -10.14 2.07
C PHE A 479 -3.30 -9.49 3.44
N CYS A 480 -4.34 -9.18 4.22
CA CYS A 480 -4.23 -8.82 5.63
C CYS A 480 -4.09 -10.11 6.46
N ALA A 481 -2.94 -10.75 6.33
CA ALA A 481 -2.67 -12.06 6.90
C ALA A 481 -1.18 -12.30 7.11
N ASP A 482 -0.88 -13.36 7.87
CA ASP A 482 0.44 -13.95 7.93
C ASP A 482 0.73 -14.75 6.64
N PHE A 483 1.96 -14.69 6.16
CA PHE A 483 2.43 -15.46 5.01
C PHE A 483 3.74 -16.17 5.33
N TRP A 484 3.87 -17.41 4.83
CA TRP A 484 5.14 -18.13 4.82
C TRP A 484 5.88 -17.86 3.52
N TYR A 485 7.18 -17.64 3.63
CA TYR A 485 8.14 -17.74 2.53
C TYR A 485 9.06 -18.93 2.81
N ARG A 486 9.34 -19.73 1.79
CA ARG A 486 10.22 -20.89 1.88
C ARG A 486 11.18 -20.94 0.71
N ASN A 487 12.41 -21.38 0.96
CA ASN A 487 13.40 -21.68 -0.10
C ASN A 487 14.33 -22.82 0.31
N GLU A 488 14.75 -23.61 -0.67
CA GLU A 488 15.83 -24.58 -0.53
C GLU A 488 17.08 -24.14 -1.28
N PHE A 489 18.25 -24.31 -0.66
CA PHE A 489 19.53 -23.93 -1.24
C PHE A 489 20.65 -24.84 -0.74
N THR A 490 21.75 -24.89 -1.47
CA THR A 490 22.96 -25.62 -1.07
C THR A 490 24.06 -24.61 -0.79
N VAL A 491 24.85 -24.87 0.25
CA VAL A 491 26.00 -24.05 0.63
C VAL A 491 27.30 -24.86 0.49
N PRO A 492 28.42 -24.22 0.13
CA PRO A 492 29.73 -24.87 0.16
C PRO A 492 30.15 -25.24 1.59
N ASP A 493 31.21 -26.05 1.71
CA ASP A 493 31.83 -26.36 3.00
C ASP A 493 32.29 -25.09 3.72
N LEU A 494 31.93 -24.98 5.00
CA LEU A 494 32.39 -23.91 5.87
C LEU A 494 33.75 -24.33 6.45
N PRO A 495 34.87 -23.64 6.12
CA PRO A 495 36.18 -24.01 6.63
C PRO A 495 36.24 -23.94 8.15
N GLU A 496 37.08 -24.79 8.75
CA GLU A 496 37.25 -24.85 10.20
C GLU A 496 37.61 -23.45 10.78
N GLY A 497 36.95 -23.07 11.88
CA GLY A 497 37.12 -21.77 12.53
C GLY A 497 36.36 -20.60 11.89
N GLN A 498 35.71 -20.78 10.74
CA GLN A 498 34.84 -19.73 10.15
C GLN A 498 33.42 -19.78 10.71
N ARG A 499 32.71 -18.64 10.61
CA ARG A 499 31.31 -18.51 11.01
C ARG A 499 30.45 -18.16 9.80
N ALA A 500 29.21 -18.65 9.81
CA ALA A 500 28.21 -18.30 8.82
C ALA A 500 27.10 -17.44 9.42
N TRP A 501 26.68 -16.40 8.71
CA TRP A 501 25.64 -15.48 9.13
C TRP A 501 24.53 -15.40 8.10
N LEU A 502 23.28 -15.55 8.54
CA LEU A 502 22.10 -15.25 7.72
C LEU A 502 21.70 -13.80 7.95
N ASN A 503 21.69 -13.00 6.88
CA ASN A 503 21.41 -11.57 6.93
C ASN A 503 20.13 -11.23 6.15
N PHE A 504 19.28 -10.39 6.73
CA PHE A 504 18.10 -9.80 6.11
C PHE A 504 18.24 -8.29 6.06
N ASP A 505 18.13 -7.70 4.87
CA ASP A 505 18.22 -6.25 4.69
C ASP A 505 16.93 -5.52 5.12
N GLY A 506 15.79 -6.22 5.12
CA GLY A 506 14.51 -5.73 5.63
C GLY A 506 13.39 -6.75 5.49
N ILE A 507 12.38 -6.63 6.34
CA ILE A 507 11.12 -7.39 6.30
C ILE A 507 9.99 -6.41 6.59
N ASN A 508 8.92 -6.42 5.80
CA ASN A 508 7.74 -5.58 6.06
C ASN A 508 6.64 -6.38 6.80
N TRP A 509 6.38 -6.15 8.08
CA TRP A 509 7.19 -5.35 9.02
C TRP A 509 7.74 -6.18 10.18
N LYS A 510 7.41 -7.49 10.26
CA LYS A 510 7.90 -8.43 11.27
C LYS A 510 7.99 -9.84 10.70
N ALA A 511 8.95 -10.65 11.17
CA ALA A 511 8.99 -12.07 10.84
C ALA A 511 9.60 -12.98 11.91
N ASP A 512 9.13 -14.22 11.99
CA ASP A 512 9.83 -15.33 12.65
C ASP A 512 10.65 -16.11 11.61
N VAL A 513 11.91 -16.42 11.92
CA VAL A 513 12.88 -17.02 10.99
C VAL A 513 13.31 -18.41 11.46
N PHE A 514 13.29 -19.39 10.55
CA PHE A 514 13.64 -20.78 10.80
C PHE A 514 14.60 -21.31 9.74
N LEU A 515 15.59 -22.11 10.13
CA LEU A 515 16.56 -22.74 9.23
C LEU A 515 16.79 -24.20 9.66
N ASN A 516 16.61 -25.14 8.74
CA ASN A 516 16.87 -26.57 8.95
C ASN A 516 16.16 -27.18 10.17
N GLY A 517 14.96 -26.69 10.49
CA GLY A 517 14.17 -27.11 11.64
C GLY A 517 14.40 -26.30 12.93
N GLU A 518 15.38 -25.40 12.94
CA GLU A 518 15.73 -24.56 14.10
C GLU A 518 15.12 -23.16 13.99
N LYS A 519 14.51 -22.65 15.06
CA LYS A 519 14.03 -21.26 15.13
C LYS A 519 15.21 -20.33 15.43
N LEU A 520 15.62 -19.50 14.47
CA LEU A 520 16.74 -18.58 14.61
C LEU A 520 16.39 -17.35 15.46
N GLY A 521 15.17 -16.84 15.32
CA GLY A 521 14.71 -15.67 16.06
C GLY A 521 13.64 -14.88 15.32
N ARG A 522 13.48 -13.61 15.70
CA ARG A 522 12.45 -12.70 15.19
C ARG A 522 13.06 -11.39 14.72
N ILE A 523 12.55 -10.85 13.61
CA ILE A 523 12.84 -9.50 13.11
C ILE A 523 11.64 -8.63 13.42
N GLU A 524 11.86 -7.44 14.00
CA GLU A 524 10.79 -6.50 14.34
C GLU A 524 11.08 -5.10 13.80
N GLY A 525 10.28 -4.63 12.85
CA GLY A 525 10.37 -3.30 12.23
C GLY A 525 10.69 -3.39 10.73
N GLY A 526 9.93 -2.64 9.92
CA GLY A 526 10.07 -2.56 8.45
C GLY A 526 11.47 -2.18 7.94
N PHE A 527 12.23 -1.47 8.78
CA PHE A 527 13.54 -0.92 8.48
C PHE A 527 14.67 -1.55 9.32
N MET A 528 14.36 -2.56 10.15
CA MET A 528 15.36 -3.26 10.96
C MET A 528 16.00 -4.38 10.16
N ARG A 529 17.33 -4.47 10.24
CA ARG A 529 18.09 -5.57 9.66
C ARG A 529 18.08 -6.79 10.58
N GLY A 530 17.92 -7.98 10.01
CA GLY A 530 18.06 -9.25 10.72
C GLY A 530 19.47 -9.83 10.54
N ARG A 531 20.09 -10.33 11.61
CA ARG A 531 21.38 -11.03 11.54
C ARG A 531 21.41 -12.17 12.54
N PHE A 532 21.58 -13.40 12.04
CA PHE A 532 21.58 -14.61 12.85
C PHE A 532 22.88 -15.39 12.62
N ASP A 533 23.55 -15.80 13.70
CA ASP A 533 24.66 -16.75 13.61
C ASP A 533 24.06 -18.13 13.32
N VAL A 534 24.40 -18.70 12.17
CA VAL A 534 23.90 -20.00 11.70
C VAL A 534 25.01 -21.04 11.64
N THR A 535 26.14 -20.75 12.28
CA THR A 535 27.27 -21.68 12.41
C THR A 535 26.79 -22.94 13.15
N GLY A 536 26.99 -24.10 12.53
CA GLY A 536 26.53 -25.40 13.05
C GLY A 536 25.07 -25.75 12.75
N ILE A 537 24.27 -24.82 12.22
CA ILE A 537 22.89 -25.10 11.76
C ILE A 537 22.88 -25.42 10.26
N LEU A 538 23.75 -24.76 9.49
CA LEU A 538 23.93 -25.05 8.06
C LEU A 538 24.51 -26.46 7.83
N ARG A 539 23.99 -27.11 6.79
CA ARG A 539 24.41 -28.43 6.32
C ARG A 539 25.19 -28.26 5.01
N ALA A 540 26.51 -28.30 5.10
CA ALA A 540 27.38 -28.11 3.95
C ALA A 540 27.25 -29.25 2.92
N GLY A 541 27.32 -28.91 1.63
CA GLY A 541 27.17 -29.85 0.51
C GLY A 541 25.79 -30.50 0.39
N GLN A 542 24.86 -30.20 1.32
CA GLN A 542 23.51 -30.73 1.37
C GLN A 542 22.49 -29.63 1.12
N LYS A 543 21.24 -30.02 0.89
CA LYS A 543 20.12 -29.08 0.87
C LYS A 543 19.88 -28.52 2.26
N ASN A 544 19.73 -27.20 2.32
CA ASN A 544 19.28 -26.42 3.46
C ASN A 544 17.90 -25.86 3.12
N ALA A 545 17.06 -25.65 4.12
CA ALA A 545 15.74 -25.05 3.94
C ALA A 545 15.53 -23.89 4.93
N LEU A 546 15.18 -22.73 4.38
CA LEU A 546 14.85 -21.52 5.13
C LEU A 546 13.35 -21.29 5.04
N ALA A 547 12.71 -21.07 6.18
CA ALA A 547 11.32 -20.65 6.27
C ALA A 547 11.21 -19.33 7.05
N VAL A 548 10.45 -18.38 6.51
CA VAL A 548 10.25 -17.05 7.08
C VAL A 548 8.75 -16.80 7.17
N ARG A 549 8.21 -16.65 8.38
CA ARG A 549 6.82 -16.26 8.59
C ARG A 549 6.76 -14.76 8.72
N VAL A 550 6.23 -14.06 7.71
CA VAL A 550 5.90 -12.64 7.81
C VAL A 550 4.58 -12.52 8.57
N VAL A 551 4.56 -11.72 9.63
CA VAL A 551 3.43 -11.68 10.60
C VAL A 551 2.72 -10.34 10.69
N GLU A 552 1.41 -10.39 10.87
CA GLU A 552 0.51 -9.26 11.07
C GLU A 552 0.50 -8.76 12.53
N GLN A 553 0.62 -9.66 13.53
CA GLN A 553 0.50 -9.31 14.97
C GLN A 553 1.70 -9.76 15.85
N ALA A 554 1.94 -9.04 16.97
CA ALA A 554 3.20 -9.08 17.73
C ALA A 554 3.18 -9.87 19.07
N VAL A 555 4.27 -10.62 19.34
CA VAL A 555 4.72 -11.17 20.66
C VAL A 555 6.26 -11.19 20.70
N SER A 556 6.92 -10.92 21.85
CA SER A 556 8.40 -10.70 21.96
C SER A 556 9.16 -11.66 22.92
N VAL A 557 10.45 -11.93 22.63
CA VAL A 557 11.50 -12.49 23.54
C VAL A 557 12.91 -12.08 23.02
N ASP A 558 13.95 -12.02 23.86
CA ASP A 558 15.30 -11.47 23.55
C ASP A 558 16.44 -12.51 23.35
N ALA A 559 17.55 -12.14 22.65
CA ALA A 559 18.90 -12.73 22.86
C ALA A 559 20.15 -11.90 22.37
N GLN A 560 21.08 -11.66 23.31
CA GLN A 560 22.59 -11.63 23.37
C GLN A 560 23.52 -10.83 22.41
N ALA A 561 24.69 -10.44 22.97
CA ALA A 561 25.31 -9.10 22.95
C ALA A 561 26.44 -8.78 21.92
N THR A 562 26.86 -7.51 21.87
CA THR A 562 27.82 -6.93 20.90
C THR A 562 28.92 -6.10 21.59
N LYS A 563 30.15 -6.07 21.03
CA LYS A 563 31.27 -5.20 21.48
C LYS A 563 31.61 -4.17 20.40
N LYS A 564 31.69 -2.88 20.77
CA LYS A 564 32.01 -1.76 19.86
C LYS A 564 33.52 -1.50 19.82
N MET A 565 34.10 -1.51 18.61
CA MET A 565 35.49 -1.08 18.36
C MET A 565 35.48 0.30 17.73
N LYS A 566 36.32 1.23 18.23
CA LYS A 566 36.49 2.57 17.65
C LYS A 566 37.87 2.65 17.00
N LEU A 567 37.89 2.90 15.70
CA LEU A 567 39.11 3.25 14.95
C LEU A 567 39.09 4.76 14.75
N ASP A 568 40.12 5.45 15.20
CA ASP A 568 40.24 6.89 14.99
C ASP A 568 41.70 7.30 14.68
N PRO A 569 41.92 8.50 14.13
CA PRO A 569 43.25 8.95 13.73
C PRO A 569 44.29 9.04 14.85
N SER A 570 43.91 8.93 16.13
CA SER A 570 44.86 8.88 17.25
C SER A 570 45.47 7.49 17.42
N THR A 571 44.76 6.44 17.00
CA THR A 571 45.20 5.04 17.05
C THR A 571 45.56 4.50 15.68
N HIS A 572 45.05 5.09 14.60
CA HIS A 572 45.25 4.67 13.21
C HIS A 572 45.56 5.90 12.32
N PRO A 573 46.84 6.37 12.28
CA PRO A 573 47.22 7.58 11.56
C PRO A 573 46.89 7.57 10.06
N THR A 574 46.76 6.39 9.45
CA THR A 574 46.34 6.20 8.05
C THR A 574 44.93 6.75 7.75
N LEU A 575 44.10 6.98 8.78
CA LEU A 575 42.81 7.65 8.63
C LEU A 575 42.92 9.18 8.41
N ARG A 576 44.14 9.75 8.43
CA ARG A 576 44.39 11.17 8.09
C ARG A 576 44.68 11.30 6.59
N LEU A 577 43.68 11.73 5.83
CA LEU A 577 43.86 12.06 4.41
C LEU A 577 44.51 13.44 4.27
N GLN A 578 45.63 13.51 3.56
CA GLN A 578 46.27 14.77 3.18
C GLN A 578 45.67 15.24 1.85
N ASN A 579 45.24 16.50 1.78
CA ASN A 579 44.65 17.12 0.59
C ASN A 579 43.56 16.24 -0.10
N PRO A 580 42.53 15.78 0.63
CA PRO A 580 41.50 14.93 0.04
C PRO A 580 40.74 15.69 -1.06
N LYS A 581 40.41 15.00 -2.15
CA LYS A 581 39.40 15.46 -3.10
C LYS A 581 38.06 15.45 -2.39
N LEU A 582 37.53 16.63 -2.13
CA LEU A 582 36.28 16.77 -1.41
C LEU A 582 35.11 16.26 -2.26
N TRP A 583 34.12 15.68 -1.60
CA TRP A 583 32.82 15.42 -2.17
C TRP A 583 32.03 16.72 -2.23
N TRP A 584 31.43 17.02 -3.38
CA TRP A 584 30.60 18.20 -3.60
C TRP A 584 29.20 17.82 -4.08
N PRO A 585 28.17 18.59 -3.69
CA PRO A 585 26.86 18.48 -4.30
C PRO A 585 26.87 18.86 -5.78
N ALA A 586 25.89 18.36 -6.53
CA ALA A 586 25.69 18.67 -7.95
C ALA A 586 25.65 20.18 -8.19
N GLY A 587 26.45 20.65 -9.14
CA GLY A 587 26.60 22.07 -9.48
C GLY A 587 27.60 22.86 -8.60
N TYR A 588 28.21 22.24 -7.58
CA TYR A 588 29.21 22.88 -6.71
C TYR A 588 30.63 22.33 -6.92
N GLY A 589 30.74 21.14 -7.51
CA GLY A 589 31.99 20.44 -7.81
C GLY A 589 31.73 18.96 -8.09
N GLU A 590 32.79 18.17 -8.16
CA GLU A 590 32.69 16.72 -8.38
C GLU A 590 32.33 15.96 -7.08
N PRO A 591 31.40 14.98 -7.13
CA PRO A 591 31.05 14.13 -6.00
C PRO A 591 32.09 13.01 -5.79
N ASN A 592 33.31 13.38 -5.41
CA ASN A 592 34.41 12.43 -5.22
C ASN A 592 34.10 11.42 -4.10
N LEU A 593 34.28 10.13 -4.40
CA LEU A 593 34.10 9.02 -3.47
C LEU A 593 35.37 8.17 -3.37
N TYR A 594 35.69 7.74 -2.17
CA TYR A 594 36.80 6.86 -1.84
C TYR A 594 36.29 5.46 -1.51
N GLU A 595 36.95 4.44 -2.03
CA GLU A 595 36.71 3.06 -1.59
C GLU A 595 37.28 2.86 -0.19
N VAL A 596 36.47 2.36 0.72
CA VAL A 596 36.88 1.99 2.07
C VAL A 596 36.72 0.48 2.21
N GLU A 597 37.80 -0.20 2.58
CA GLU A 597 37.82 -1.62 2.91
C GLU A 597 38.26 -1.79 4.36
N LEU A 598 37.43 -2.45 5.17
CA LEU A 598 37.76 -2.84 6.53
C LEU A 598 37.90 -4.36 6.55
N LYS A 599 39.08 -4.86 6.92
CA LYS A 599 39.35 -6.28 7.14
C LYS A 599 39.47 -6.56 8.63
N PHE A 600 38.84 -7.64 9.08
CA PHE A 600 39.00 -8.16 10.43
C PHE A 600 39.94 -9.36 10.36
N GLU A 601 41.17 -9.20 10.82
CA GLU A 601 42.20 -10.25 10.75
C GLU A 601 42.31 -10.97 12.10
N THR A 602 42.52 -12.29 12.05
CA THR A 602 42.81 -13.11 13.23
C THR A 602 44.30 -13.42 13.28
N ASP A 603 44.83 -13.70 14.47
CA ASP A 603 46.28 -13.71 14.75
C ASP A 603 47.12 -14.64 13.84
N ASN A 604 46.52 -15.60 13.10
CA ASN A 604 47.23 -16.48 12.15
C ASN A 604 46.34 -17.05 11.01
N GLY A 605 45.45 -16.26 10.38
CA GLY A 605 44.55 -16.76 9.32
C GLY A 605 44.14 -15.72 8.25
N PRO A 606 43.42 -16.12 7.18
CA PRO A 606 42.82 -15.18 6.25
C PRO A 606 41.83 -14.27 6.98
N SER A 607 41.58 -13.06 6.46
CA SER A 607 40.63 -12.10 7.06
C SER A 607 39.30 -12.77 7.41
N SER A 608 38.88 -12.71 8.68
CA SER A 608 37.63 -13.29 9.21
C SER A 608 36.39 -12.63 8.61
N ASP A 609 36.45 -11.34 8.31
CA ASP A 609 35.36 -10.61 7.65
C ASP A 609 35.94 -9.42 6.88
N VAL A 610 35.24 -8.99 5.82
CA VAL A 610 35.62 -7.82 5.01
C VAL A 610 34.37 -6.98 4.74
N LYS A 611 34.40 -5.71 5.13
CA LYS A 611 33.36 -4.74 4.81
C LYS A 611 33.89 -3.71 3.82
N ARG A 612 33.19 -3.54 2.70
CA ARG A 612 33.49 -2.53 1.67
C ARG A 612 32.35 -1.53 1.56
N PHE A 613 32.68 -0.27 1.40
CA PHE A 613 31.72 0.81 1.12
C PHE A 613 32.44 2.01 0.52
N LYS A 614 31.68 2.95 -0.05
CA LYS A 614 32.20 4.23 -0.52
C LYS A 614 32.01 5.31 0.52
N ALA A 615 32.97 6.21 0.66
CA ALA A 615 32.90 7.36 1.54
C ALA A 615 33.30 8.64 0.81
N GLY A 616 32.59 9.74 1.04
CA GLY A 616 32.97 11.07 0.58
C GLY A 616 33.50 11.92 1.73
N VAL A 617 34.54 12.71 1.46
CA VAL A 617 35.08 13.66 2.45
C VAL A 617 34.46 15.03 2.20
N ARG A 618 33.74 15.56 3.18
CA ARG A 618 33.14 16.89 3.11
C ARG A 618 33.03 17.49 4.49
N GLU A 619 32.91 18.81 4.54
CA GLU A 619 32.52 19.55 5.73
C GLU A 619 31.10 20.10 5.54
N MET A 620 30.29 20.01 6.60
CA MET A 620 29.01 20.71 6.68
C MET A 620 29.00 21.67 7.87
N SER A 621 28.46 22.85 7.64
CA SER A 621 28.13 23.79 8.72
C SER A 621 26.77 24.41 8.49
N TYR A 622 26.15 24.87 9.58
CA TYR A 622 24.77 25.33 9.60
C TYR A 622 24.63 26.60 10.43
N SER A 623 23.59 27.38 10.14
CA SER A 623 23.15 28.49 10.96
C SER A 623 21.63 28.53 10.95
N THR A 624 21.04 28.72 12.13
CA THR A 624 19.60 28.93 12.32
C THR A 624 19.30 30.36 12.76
N ALA A 625 20.30 31.26 12.70
CA ALA A 625 20.19 32.63 13.16
C ALA A 625 19.08 33.38 12.41
N GLY A 626 18.25 34.10 13.17
CA GLY A 626 17.08 34.81 12.64
C GLY A 626 15.93 33.88 12.23
N GLY A 627 15.92 32.62 12.69
CA GLY A 627 14.86 31.66 12.34
C GLY A 627 14.95 31.14 10.90
N LEU A 628 16.15 31.11 10.32
CA LEU A 628 16.39 30.70 8.94
C LEU A 628 17.42 29.58 8.89
N LEU A 629 17.08 28.42 8.33
CA LEU A 629 18.05 27.36 8.09
C LEU A 629 18.99 27.73 6.93
N LYS A 630 20.27 27.89 7.26
CA LYS A 630 21.35 28.09 6.29
C LYS A 630 22.33 26.93 6.41
N ILE A 631 22.74 26.42 5.26
CA ILE A 631 23.61 25.26 5.07
C ILE A 631 24.83 25.70 4.26
N TRP A 632 26.01 25.22 4.63
CA TRP A 632 27.24 25.32 3.85
C TRP A 632 27.83 23.93 3.66
N VAL A 633 28.41 23.70 2.49
CA VAL A 633 29.20 22.50 2.20
C VAL A 633 30.58 22.96 1.77
N ASN A 634 31.62 22.45 2.45
CA ASN A 634 33.03 22.81 2.22
C ASN A 634 33.24 24.34 2.20
N GLY A 635 32.62 25.06 3.15
CA GLY A 635 32.70 26.52 3.28
C GLY A 635 31.86 27.34 2.30
N ARG A 636 31.21 26.72 1.30
CA ARG A 636 30.36 27.42 0.32
C ARG A 636 28.88 27.32 0.70
N ARG A 637 28.15 28.44 0.62
CA ARG A 637 26.70 28.48 0.90
C ARG A 637 25.96 27.53 -0.05
N PHE A 638 25.28 26.54 0.52
CA PHE A 638 24.51 25.54 -0.21
C PHE A 638 23.05 25.98 -0.37
N VAL A 639 22.55 25.86 -1.60
CA VAL A 639 21.17 26.18 -1.96
C VAL A 639 20.44 24.88 -2.27
N ALA A 640 19.52 24.49 -1.37
CA ALA A 640 18.65 23.35 -1.57
C ALA A 640 17.59 23.67 -2.63
N ARG A 641 17.48 22.80 -3.63
CA ARG A 641 16.45 22.80 -4.68
C ARG A 641 16.12 21.35 -5.00
N GLY A 642 14.85 21.01 -5.07
CA GLY A 642 14.41 19.68 -5.50
C GLY A 642 13.01 19.37 -5.04
N GLY A 643 12.75 18.10 -4.73
CA GLY A 643 11.42 17.61 -4.41
C GLY A 643 11.40 16.66 -3.22
N ASN A 644 10.17 16.41 -2.76
CA ASN A 644 9.84 15.42 -1.74
C ASN A 644 9.63 14.07 -2.42
N TRP A 645 10.30 13.03 -1.93
CA TRP A 645 10.15 11.66 -2.43
C TRP A 645 10.03 10.70 -1.24
N GLY A 646 8.89 10.01 -1.11
CA GLY A 646 8.60 9.08 -0.02
C GLY A 646 8.75 7.62 -0.42
N PHE A 647 7.86 7.10 -1.27
CA PHE A 647 7.96 5.72 -1.76
C PHE A 647 8.77 5.63 -3.04
N GLY A 648 9.69 4.66 -3.14
CA GLY A 648 10.36 4.34 -4.40
C GLY A 648 9.35 4.01 -5.51
N GLU A 649 8.43 3.08 -5.22
CA GLU A 649 7.14 2.90 -5.91
C GLU A 649 6.17 2.09 -5.01
N SER A 650 4.90 1.94 -5.41
CA SER A 650 3.82 1.41 -4.56
C SER A 650 3.96 -0.06 -4.13
N MET A 651 4.78 -0.85 -4.81
CA MET A 651 4.99 -2.28 -4.54
C MET A 651 6.38 -2.63 -3.96
N LEU A 652 7.18 -1.62 -3.60
CA LEU A 652 8.59 -1.69 -3.15
C LEU A 652 9.57 -2.46 -4.07
N ARG A 653 9.39 -2.37 -5.40
CA ARG A 653 10.16 -3.06 -6.44
C ARG A 653 11.44 -2.34 -6.89
N TYR A 654 11.62 -1.05 -6.60
CA TYR A 654 12.82 -0.31 -7.03
C TYR A 654 14.12 -0.96 -6.57
N ARG A 655 15.10 -1.07 -7.46
CA ARG A 655 16.46 -1.56 -7.21
C ARG A 655 17.50 -0.51 -7.63
N ALA A 656 18.77 -0.90 -7.67
CA ALA A 656 19.88 0.03 -7.85
C ALA A 656 19.75 0.88 -9.11
N ARG A 657 19.35 0.28 -10.24
CA ARG A 657 19.11 1.02 -11.48
C ARG A 657 18.00 2.07 -11.34
N GLU A 658 16.85 1.72 -10.75
CA GLU A 658 15.72 2.65 -10.68
C GLU A 658 16.04 3.85 -9.78
N TYR A 659 16.70 3.61 -8.64
CA TYR A 659 17.18 4.69 -7.80
C TYR A 659 18.23 5.55 -8.53
N ASP A 660 19.18 4.93 -9.22
CA ASP A 660 20.18 5.67 -10.01
C ASP A 660 19.52 6.55 -11.08
N ALA A 661 18.56 6.01 -11.83
CA ALA A 661 17.83 6.76 -12.86
C ALA A 661 17.00 7.91 -12.28
N ALA A 662 16.24 7.66 -11.20
CA ALA A 662 15.41 8.67 -10.55
C ALA A 662 16.26 9.79 -9.94
N VAL A 663 17.37 9.44 -9.25
CA VAL A 663 18.30 10.43 -8.69
C VAL A 663 19.03 11.18 -9.79
N ARG A 664 19.41 10.51 -10.89
CA ARG A 664 19.98 11.17 -12.07
C ARG A 664 19.00 12.17 -12.68
N TYR A 665 17.71 11.87 -12.77
CA TYR A 665 16.72 12.86 -13.21
C TYR A 665 16.69 14.09 -12.29
N HIS A 666 16.80 13.93 -10.98
CA HIS A 666 16.92 15.08 -10.07
C HIS A 666 18.17 15.92 -10.40
N ARG A 667 19.32 15.27 -10.59
CA ARG A 667 20.55 15.95 -11.01
C ARG A 667 20.38 16.67 -12.35
N ASP A 668 19.81 16.02 -13.35
CA ASP A 668 19.61 16.55 -14.71
C ASP A 668 18.61 17.73 -14.70
N MET A 669 17.66 17.74 -13.76
CA MET A 669 16.78 18.89 -13.46
C MET A 669 17.48 20.01 -12.66
N ASN A 670 18.80 19.93 -12.45
CA ASN A 670 19.59 20.84 -11.62
C ASN A 670 19.15 20.92 -10.14
N PHE A 671 18.44 19.88 -9.66
CA PHE A 671 18.14 19.73 -8.26
C PHE A 671 19.38 19.30 -7.49
N THR A 672 19.49 19.80 -6.26
CA THR A 672 20.63 19.64 -5.38
C THR A 672 20.28 18.83 -4.13
N MET A 673 18.99 18.63 -3.85
CA MET A 673 18.52 17.93 -2.67
C MET A 673 17.22 17.17 -2.93
N ILE A 674 17.10 15.96 -2.38
CA ILE A 674 15.87 15.19 -2.25
C ILE A 674 15.50 15.16 -0.76
N ARG A 675 14.23 15.41 -0.44
CA ARG A 675 13.69 15.10 0.90
C ARG A 675 13.07 13.71 0.86
N ASN A 676 13.66 12.76 1.60
CA ASN A 676 13.10 11.43 1.82
C ASN A 676 11.89 11.57 2.77
N TRP A 677 10.74 11.89 2.20
CA TRP A 677 9.51 12.27 2.90
C TRP A 677 9.04 11.12 3.79
N VAL A 678 8.85 11.41 5.08
CA VAL A 678 8.48 10.43 6.14
C VAL A 678 9.44 9.22 6.22
N GLY A 679 10.64 9.33 5.64
CA GLY A 679 11.69 8.31 5.69
C GLY A 679 11.32 6.99 5.02
N GLN A 680 10.41 7.03 4.05
CA GLN A 680 9.82 5.84 3.44
C GLN A 680 10.79 5.06 2.53
N ILE A 681 11.84 5.71 1.99
CA ILE A 681 12.91 5.02 1.26
C ILE A 681 13.97 4.50 2.24
N GLY A 682 14.02 3.18 2.39
CA GLY A 682 15.00 2.51 3.26
C GLY A 682 16.24 1.96 2.56
N GLY A 683 16.23 1.75 1.24
CA GLY A 683 17.27 0.98 0.51
C GLY A 683 18.62 1.70 0.37
N ASP A 684 19.74 0.97 0.49
CA ASP A 684 21.11 1.55 0.40
C ASP A 684 21.37 2.15 -0.98
N ALA A 685 20.87 1.49 -2.03
CA ALA A 685 20.97 1.91 -3.41
C ALA A 685 20.48 3.36 -3.66
N PHE A 686 19.50 3.84 -2.91
CA PHE A 686 19.06 5.23 -2.98
C PHE A 686 20.16 6.19 -2.52
N TYR A 687 20.74 5.96 -1.34
CA TYR A 687 21.79 6.80 -0.79
C TYR A 687 23.07 6.71 -1.62
N GLU A 688 23.41 5.52 -2.12
CA GLU A 688 24.55 5.33 -3.05
C GLU A 688 24.37 6.08 -4.37
N ALA A 689 23.15 6.12 -4.92
CA ALA A 689 22.84 6.92 -6.09
C ALA A 689 22.96 8.42 -5.79
N CYS A 690 22.43 8.87 -4.65
CA CYS A 690 22.56 10.26 -4.17
C CYS A 690 24.02 10.67 -4.00
N ASP A 691 24.86 9.82 -3.40
CA ASP A 691 26.29 10.04 -3.27
C ASP A 691 26.98 10.17 -4.62
N ARG A 692 26.66 9.29 -5.57
CA ARG A 692 27.25 9.24 -6.90
C ARG A 692 26.90 10.46 -7.74
N HIS A 693 25.66 10.93 -7.66
CA HIS A 693 25.16 12.05 -8.46
C HIS A 693 25.29 13.40 -7.76
N GLY A 694 25.80 13.44 -6.52
CA GLY A 694 25.94 14.68 -5.76
C GLY A 694 24.61 15.26 -5.27
N VAL A 695 23.56 14.46 -5.15
CA VAL A 695 22.24 14.93 -4.69
C VAL A 695 22.17 14.74 -3.19
N MET A 696 21.99 15.84 -2.45
CA MET A 696 21.89 15.80 -0.99
C MET A 696 20.58 15.15 -0.53
N VAL A 697 20.57 14.53 0.64
CA VAL A 697 19.39 13.91 1.24
C VAL A 697 19.00 14.65 2.51
N TRP A 698 17.79 15.19 2.53
CA TRP A 698 17.08 15.50 3.77
C TRP A 698 16.37 14.22 4.21
N GLN A 699 16.70 13.70 5.39
CA GLN A 699 16.15 12.43 5.89
C GLN A 699 15.10 12.66 6.98
N ASP A 700 13.83 12.40 6.70
CA ASP A 700 12.80 12.34 7.74
C ASP A 700 12.90 11.01 8.53
N PHE A 701 12.46 11.01 9.78
CA PHE A 701 12.03 9.79 10.46
C PHE A 701 10.54 9.52 10.21
N TRP A 702 10.08 8.30 10.51
CA TRP A 702 8.75 7.77 10.14
C TRP A 702 7.58 8.36 10.95
N LEU A 703 7.50 9.68 11.03
CA LEU A 703 6.44 10.45 11.65
C LEU A 703 5.80 11.35 10.58
N ALA A 704 4.59 10.99 10.16
CA ALA A 704 3.78 11.76 9.22
C ALA A 704 3.19 13.04 9.87
N ASN A 705 2.47 13.84 9.08
CA ASN A 705 1.72 14.98 9.61
C ASN A 705 0.86 14.50 10.81
N PRO A 706 0.80 15.23 11.94
CA PRO A 706 -0.12 14.94 13.03
C PRO A 706 -1.58 14.73 12.58
N TRP A 707 -1.97 15.29 11.43
CA TRP A 707 -3.28 15.14 10.79
C TRP A 707 -3.46 13.80 10.06
N ASP A 708 -2.39 13.20 9.54
CA ASP A 708 -2.46 12.01 8.69
C ASP A 708 -2.42 10.69 9.47
N GLY A 709 -1.93 10.68 10.71
CA GLY A 709 -1.82 9.43 11.46
C GLY A 709 -1.40 9.56 12.92
N PRO A 710 -1.63 8.49 13.70
CA PRO A 710 -1.32 8.47 15.13
C PRO A 710 0.19 8.40 15.37
N ASP A 711 0.60 8.82 16.57
CA ASP A 711 1.96 8.61 17.06
C ASP A 711 2.30 7.11 17.20
N PRO A 712 3.59 6.73 17.15
CA PRO A 712 4.01 5.35 17.37
C PRO A 712 3.52 4.80 18.71
N LYS A 713 3.03 3.55 18.70
CA LYS A 713 2.57 2.85 19.92
C LYS A 713 3.72 2.38 20.81
N ASP A 714 4.88 2.12 20.22
CA ASP A 714 6.07 1.58 20.88
C ASP A 714 7.26 2.51 20.61
N ASN A 715 7.53 3.39 21.58
CA ASN A 715 8.63 4.34 21.50
C ASN A 715 10.00 3.65 21.51
N ASP A 716 10.15 2.53 22.21
CA ASP A 716 11.43 1.84 22.32
C ASP A 716 11.79 1.17 21.01
N LEU A 717 10.83 0.50 20.36
CA LEU A 717 11.00 -0.04 19.02
C LEU A 717 11.33 1.07 18.01
N PHE A 718 10.59 2.18 18.02
CA PHE A 718 10.88 3.32 17.15
C PHE A 718 12.32 3.82 17.35
N MET A 719 12.76 3.98 18.59
CA MET A 719 14.11 4.45 18.90
C MET A 719 15.21 3.42 18.58
N ARG A 720 14.91 2.10 18.55
CA ARG A 720 15.83 1.10 18.00
C ARG A 720 16.00 1.29 16.48
N ASN A 721 14.90 1.50 15.76
CA ASN A 721 14.94 1.74 14.30
C ASN A 721 15.70 3.02 13.95
N VAL A 722 15.47 4.11 14.70
CA VAL A 722 16.21 5.38 14.53
C VAL A 722 17.71 5.15 14.64
N ARG A 723 18.16 4.43 15.68
CA ARG A 723 19.59 4.15 15.89
C ARG A 723 20.17 3.29 14.78
N ASP A 724 19.49 2.20 14.39
CA ASP A 724 19.97 1.33 13.30
C ASP A 724 20.09 2.09 11.97
N THR A 725 19.08 2.90 11.64
CA THR A 725 19.04 3.68 10.40
C THR A 725 20.13 4.75 10.37
N VAL A 726 20.32 5.50 11.46
CA VAL A 726 21.42 6.48 11.54
C VAL A 726 22.77 5.78 11.37
N LEU A 727 23.00 4.65 12.05
CA LEU A 727 24.25 3.89 11.92
C LEU A 727 24.48 3.34 10.50
N ARG A 728 23.41 2.95 9.82
CA ARG A 728 23.43 2.49 8.43
C ARG A 728 23.79 3.62 7.47
N ILE A 729 23.13 4.78 7.58
CA ILE A 729 23.22 5.80 6.53
C ILE A 729 24.26 6.91 6.79
N ARG A 730 24.79 7.05 8.02
CA ARG A 730 25.68 8.18 8.39
C ARG A 730 26.99 8.29 7.59
N ASN A 731 27.39 7.22 6.90
CA ASN A 731 28.62 7.23 6.09
C ASN A 731 28.39 7.80 4.69
N HIS A 732 27.14 8.01 4.28
CA HIS A 732 26.81 8.59 2.97
C HIS A 732 27.05 10.11 3.00
N PRO A 733 27.99 10.65 2.18
CA PRO A 733 28.22 12.09 2.08
C PRO A 733 27.01 12.87 1.54
N SER A 734 26.01 12.22 0.96
CA SER A 734 24.77 12.89 0.55
C SER A 734 23.89 13.32 1.73
N ILE A 735 23.96 12.69 2.91
CA ILE A 735 23.08 13.01 4.05
C ILE A 735 23.29 14.46 4.50
N GLY A 736 22.32 15.33 4.26
CA GLY A 736 22.41 16.76 4.53
C GLY A 736 21.85 17.19 5.88
N LEU A 737 20.76 16.59 6.32
CA LEU A 737 20.16 16.83 7.64
C LEU A 737 19.16 15.73 7.99
N TYR A 738 18.78 15.66 9.26
CA TYR A 738 17.67 14.83 9.74
C TYR A 738 16.48 15.70 10.16
N CYS A 739 15.27 15.20 9.91
CA CYS A 739 14.03 15.82 10.33
C CYS A 739 13.21 14.86 11.19
N GLY A 740 12.68 15.39 12.30
CA GLY A 740 11.91 14.61 13.26
C GLY A 740 10.59 14.12 12.70
N ARG A 741 9.79 15.06 12.17
CA ARG A 741 8.41 14.80 11.73
C ARG A 741 8.00 15.69 10.56
N ASN A 742 7.18 15.15 9.67
CA ASN A 742 6.51 15.93 8.63
C ASN A 742 5.48 16.88 9.26
N GLU A 743 5.55 18.18 8.96
CA GLU A 743 4.53 19.19 9.29
C GLU A 743 4.07 19.17 10.76
N GLY A 744 5.02 19.03 11.69
CA GLY A 744 4.74 19.01 13.11
C GLY A 744 5.93 18.52 13.93
N TYR A 745 5.69 18.27 15.22
CA TYR A 745 6.75 17.91 16.17
C TYR A 745 6.65 16.44 16.60
N PRO A 746 7.79 15.74 16.79
CA PRO A 746 7.78 14.44 17.43
C PRO A 746 7.25 14.54 18.87
N PRO A 747 6.57 13.50 19.37
CA PRO A 747 6.27 13.39 20.79
C PRO A 747 7.53 13.54 21.64
N LYS A 748 7.41 14.20 22.81
CA LYS A 748 8.56 14.53 23.67
C LYS A 748 9.56 13.39 23.91
N PRO A 749 9.14 12.14 24.21
CA PRO A 749 10.08 11.03 24.39
C PRO A 749 10.89 10.70 23.13
N LEU A 750 10.27 10.81 21.95
CA LEU A 750 10.92 10.56 20.67
C LEU A 750 11.84 11.72 20.29
N GLU A 751 11.40 12.96 20.50
CA GLU A 751 12.21 14.15 20.27
C GLU A 751 13.52 14.11 21.07
N ASP A 752 13.43 13.85 22.38
CA ASP A 752 14.61 13.73 23.25
C ASP A 752 15.50 12.55 22.82
N GLY A 753 14.87 11.42 22.48
CA GLY A 753 15.55 10.22 22.03
C GLY A 753 16.32 10.42 20.72
N ILE A 754 15.72 11.09 19.74
CA ILE A 754 16.31 11.36 18.43
C ILE A 754 17.52 12.29 18.61
N ARG A 755 17.38 13.39 19.36
CA ARG A 755 18.49 14.31 19.64
C ARG A 755 19.67 13.59 20.28
N LYS A 756 19.40 12.74 21.27
CA LYS A 756 20.43 11.92 21.92
C LYS A 756 21.08 10.95 20.93
N ALA A 757 20.29 10.22 20.15
CA ALA A 757 20.79 9.25 19.18
C ALA A 757 21.67 9.90 18.11
N LEU A 758 21.30 11.08 17.61
CA LEU A 758 22.09 11.83 16.63
C LEU A 758 23.38 12.38 17.24
N ALA A 759 23.34 12.94 18.45
CA ALA A 759 24.54 13.41 19.15
C ALA A 759 25.56 12.27 19.37
N GLU A 760 25.09 11.06 19.67
CA GLU A 760 25.94 9.89 19.89
C GLU A 760 26.49 9.27 18.60
N ASN A 761 25.70 9.27 17.51
CA ASN A 761 25.97 8.44 16.33
C ASN A 761 26.29 9.22 15.06
N HIS A 762 25.96 10.51 14.97
CA HIS A 762 26.28 11.39 13.84
C HIS A 762 26.50 12.84 14.34
N PRO A 763 27.50 13.08 15.21
CA PRO A 763 27.72 14.40 15.79
C PRO A 763 28.02 15.45 14.72
N GLY A 764 27.47 16.66 14.87
CA GLY A 764 27.67 17.80 13.97
C GLY A 764 26.69 17.90 12.80
N ILE A 765 25.89 16.86 12.53
CA ILE A 765 24.81 16.95 11.53
C ILE A 765 23.64 17.78 12.09
N GLN A 766 22.99 18.58 11.24
CA GLN A 766 21.81 19.32 11.64
C GLN A 766 20.59 18.41 11.83
N TYR A 767 19.85 18.69 12.90
CA TYR A 767 18.52 18.14 13.16
C TYR A 767 17.49 19.28 13.24
N ILE A 768 16.35 19.11 12.59
CA ILE A 768 15.18 19.97 12.79
C ILE A 768 13.99 19.10 13.25
N PRO A 769 13.17 19.57 14.21
CA PRO A 769 12.07 18.76 14.73
C PRO A 769 10.88 18.69 13.77
N SER A 770 10.58 19.79 13.08
CA SER A 770 9.48 19.90 12.11
C SER A 770 10.01 20.21 10.72
N SER A 771 9.39 19.62 9.69
CA SER A 771 9.68 19.97 8.29
C SER A 771 9.08 21.30 7.86
N ALA A 772 8.08 21.82 8.56
CA ALA A 772 7.32 22.98 8.11
C ALA A 772 7.34 24.18 9.06
N ASP A 773 8.04 24.08 10.19
CA ASP A 773 8.05 25.09 11.24
C ASP A 773 9.47 25.51 11.66
N ASP A 774 9.54 26.47 12.59
CA ASP A 774 10.78 27.07 13.12
C ASP A 774 11.67 27.70 12.03
N VAL A 775 12.69 26.97 11.59
CA VAL A 775 13.77 27.44 10.70
C VAL A 775 13.49 27.17 9.23
N VAL A 776 12.39 26.47 8.96
CA VAL A 776 11.86 26.09 7.64
C VAL A 776 10.37 26.44 7.57
N SER A 777 9.77 26.22 6.40
CA SER A 777 8.33 26.43 6.11
C SER A 777 7.86 25.29 5.19
N GLY A 778 6.60 24.84 5.22
CA GLY A 778 6.21 23.71 4.37
C GLY A 778 4.73 23.30 4.32
N HIS A 779 3.80 24.13 4.79
CA HIS A 779 2.36 23.80 4.84
C HIS A 779 1.63 24.02 3.50
N GLY A 780 2.30 23.75 2.37
CA GLY A 780 1.78 23.96 1.02
C GLY A 780 1.96 25.38 0.44
N PRO A 781 1.19 25.74 -0.61
CA PRO A 781 -0.01 25.06 -1.10
C PRO A 781 0.25 23.73 -1.82
N TYR A 782 -0.81 22.93 -1.92
CA TYR A 782 -0.85 21.64 -2.61
C TYR A 782 -1.77 21.64 -3.84
N GLN A 783 -2.50 22.73 -4.06
CA GLN A 783 -3.45 22.92 -5.15
C GLN A 783 -2.79 23.70 -6.30
N ALA A 784 -3.35 23.58 -7.50
CA ALA A 784 -2.89 24.38 -8.64
C ALA A 784 -3.27 25.86 -8.42
N MET A 785 -2.27 26.72 -8.37
CA MET A 785 -2.44 28.17 -8.19
C MET A 785 -2.04 28.91 -9.48
N PRO A 786 -2.61 30.10 -9.74
CA PRO A 786 -2.15 30.93 -10.85
C PRO A 786 -0.67 31.33 -10.64
N PRO A 787 0.15 31.47 -11.69
CA PRO A 787 1.57 31.81 -11.56
C PRO A 787 1.86 33.04 -10.67
N SER A 788 1.02 34.07 -10.75
CA SER A 788 1.13 35.30 -9.95
C SER A 788 1.06 35.06 -8.43
N PHE A 789 0.38 34.00 -7.99
CA PHE A 789 0.33 33.61 -6.59
C PHE A 789 1.74 33.27 -6.08
N TYR A 790 2.50 32.44 -6.80
CA TYR A 790 3.83 32.00 -6.36
C TYR A 790 4.80 33.17 -6.24
N PHE A 791 4.76 34.14 -7.16
CA PHE A 791 5.58 35.35 -7.08
C PHE A 791 5.19 36.31 -5.95
N SER A 792 3.96 36.20 -5.44
CA SER A 792 3.48 37.02 -4.32
C SER A 792 3.64 36.30 -2.96
N TYR A 793 3.70 34.97 -2.98
CA TYR A 793 3.82 34.10 -1.82
C TYR A 793 5.25 33.57 -1.69
N VAL A 794 6.17 34.44 -1.25
CA VAL A 794 7.59 34.11 -1.07
C VAL A 794 7.93 34.08 0.42
N ASP A 795 8.29 32.91 0.94
CA ASP A 795 8.82 32.75 2.29
C ASP A 795 10.36 32.88 2.26
N PRO A 796 10.99 33.70 3.13
CA PRO A 796 12.45 33.79 3.20
C PRO A 796 13.13 32.53 3.75
N LYS A 797 12.37 31.60 4.34
CA LYS A 797 12.86 30.30 4.84
C LYS A 797 13.09 29.31 3.69
N LEU A 798 13.82 28.24 4.00
CA LEU A 798 13.84 27.08 3.12
C LEU A 798 12.45 26.44 3.14
N HIS A 799 11.74 26.53 2.01
CA HIS A 799 10.43 25.93 1.85
C HIS A 799 10.57 24.43 1.52
N SER A 800 10.12 23.56 2.42
CA SER A 800 10.33 22.11 2.36
C SER A 800 9.34 21.42 1.43
N GLU A 801 8.12 21.94 1.30
CA GLU A 801 7.03 21.26 0.61
C GLU A 801 5.98 22.24 0.09
N MET A 802 5.78 22.21 -1.24
CA MET A 802 4.75 22.90 -2.01
C MET A 802 4.59 22.13 -3.32
N GLY A 803 3.37 22.07 -3.86
CA GLY A 803 3.12 21.37 -5.11
C GLY A 803 1.71 21.61 -5.66
N MET A 804 1.40 20.88 -6.72
CA MET A 804 0.09 20.83 -7.37
C MET A 804 -0.06 19.47 -8.05
N PRO A 805 -1.29 19.06 -8.47
CA PRO A 805 -1.45 17.89 -9.32
C PRO A 805 -0.56 17.98 -10.57
N ASN A 806 0.01 16.84 -10.99
CA ASN A 806 0.83 16.76 -12.20
C ASN A 806 0.29 15.67 -13.13
N ILE A 807 -0.34 16.09 -14.22
CA ILE A 807 -0.93 15.16 -15.19
C ILE A 807 0.18 14.57 -16.06
N PRO A 808 0.33 13.22 -16.12
CA PRO A 808 1.38 12.62 -16.93
C PRO A 808 1.05 12.71 -18.44
N PRO A 809 2.03 12.42 -19.32
CA PRO A 809 1.79 12.35 -20.76
C PRO A 809 0.69 11.35 -21.13
N ILE A 810 0.03 11.55 -22.28
CA ILE A 810 -1.13 10.74 -22.71
C ILE A 810 -0.79 9.26 -22.84
N GLU A 811 0.45 8.92 -23.18
CA GLU A 811 0.95 7.54 -23.26
C GLU A 811 0.91 6.86 -21.88
N SER A 812 1.32 7.59 -20.84
CA SER A 812 1.19 7.12 -19.47
C SER A 812 -0.28 7.02 -19.10
N VAL A 813 -1.12 8.02 -19.40
CA VAL A 813 -2.56 7.98 -19.08
C VAL A 813 -3.24 6.74 -19.69
N ARG A 814 -2.97 6.43 -20.96
CA ARG A 814 -3.49 5.22 -21.64
C ARG A 814 -2.95 3.91 -21.04
N ALA A 815 -1.77 3.94 -20.42
CA ALA A 815 -1.21 2.78 -19.73
C ALA A 815 -1.82 2.55 -18.33
N MET A 816 -2.49 3.54 -17.74
CA MET A 816 -3.11 3.45 -16.39
C MET A 816 -4.61 3.19 -16.45
N MET A 817 -5.30 3.40 -17.57
CA MET A 817 -6.76 3.27 -17.63
C MET A 817 -7.29 2.98 -19.04
N PRO A 818 -8.48 2.35 -19.18
CA PRO A 818 -9.09 2.07 -20.47
C PRO A 818 -9.59 3.33 -21.17
N GLU A 819 -9.73 3.23 -22.50
CA GLU A 819 -10.24 4.29 -23.38
C GLU A 819 -11.54 4.94 -22.86
N SER A 820 -12.47 4.11 -22.38
CA SER A 820 -13.77 4.57 -21.86
C SER A 820 -13.69 5.41 -20.57
N ALA A 821 -12.53 5.43 -19.90
CA ALA A 821 -12.29 6.21 -18.69
C ALA A 821 -11.40 7.44 -18.93
N LEU A 822 -10.83 7.60 -20.14
CA LEU A 822 -9.95 8.73 -20.45
C LEU A 822 -10.69 10.08 -20.43
N TRP A 823 -11.98 10.09 -20.80
CA TRP A 823 -12.75 11.32 -20.95
C TRP A 823 -14.25 11.16 -20.71
N PRO A 824 -14.91 12.10 -20.01
CA PRO A 824 -14.31 13.14 -19.16
C PRO A 824 -13.64 12.54 -17.91
N GLN A 825 -12.88 13.34 -17.14
CA GLN A 825 -12.30 12.85 -15.89
C GLN A 825 -13.40 12.38 -14.92
N GLY A 826 -13.23 11.17 -14.39
CA GLY A 826 -14.22 10.51 -13.52
C GLY A 826 -13.56 9.74 -12.37
N LEU A 827 -14.26 8.72 -11.86
CA LEU A 827 -13.81 7.95 -10.69
C LEU A 827 -12.38 7.38 -10.87
N ILE A 828 -12.06 6.85 -12.05
CA ILE A 828 -10.73 6.26 -12.31
C ILE A 828 -9.61 7.30 -12.17
N TRP A 829 -9.82 8.54 -12.61
CA TRP A 829 -8.86 9.62 -12.38
C TRP A 829 -8.66 9.89 -10.88
N GLY A 830 -9.76 9.89 -10.12
CA GLY A 830 -9.70 9.95 -8.66
C GLY A 830 -8.88 8.80 -8.06
N LEU A 831 -9.12 7.55 -8.46
CA LEU A 831 -8.36 6.39 -7.97
C LEU A 831 -6.85 6.48 -8.24
N HIS A 832 -6.45 7.29 -9.23
CA HIS A 832 -5.07 7.62 -9.59
C HIS A 832 -4.63 9.00 -9.05
N ASP A 833 -5.20 9.41 -7.90
CA ASP A 833 -4.87 10.61 -7.11
C ASP A 833 -5.24 11.97 -7.76
N PHE A 834 -6.08 12.00 -8.80
CA PHE A 834 -6.66 13.22 -9.35
C PHE A 834 -8.09 13.47 -8.83
N CYS A 835 -8.20 13.73 -7.53
CA CYS A 835 -9.48 14.02 -6.87
C CYS A 835 -9.88 15.48 -6.99
N LEU A 836 -11.13 15.73 -7.39
CA LEU A 836 -11.63 17.09 -7.58
C LEU A 836 -11.68 17.88 -6.26
N GLU A 837 -12.15 17.25 -5.19
CA GLU A 837 -12.19 17.82 -3.85
C GLU A 837 -11.33 16.92 -2.94
N GLY A 838 -10.15 17.41 -2.57
CA GLY A 838 -9.12 16.70 -1.82
C GLY A 838 -7.98 17.65 -1.46
N ALA A 839 -6.93 17.17 -0.81
CA ALA A 839 -5.79 18.02 -0.40
C ALA A 839 -5.15 18.73 -1.61
N GLN A 840 -4.97 17.99 -2.72
CA GLN A 840 -4.43 18.49 -3.98
C GLN A 840 -5.46 19.26 -4.83
N GLY A 841 -6.75 19.13 -4.51
CA GLY A 841 -7.86 19.90 -5.11
C GLY A 841 -7.84 19.95 -6.64
N GLY A 842 -7.96 18.81 -7.31
CA GLY A 842 -7.89 18.69 -8.79
C GLY A 842 -8.87 19.57 -9.55
N ASP A 843 -9.96 20.02 -8.92
CA ASP A 843 -10.88 20.98 -9.55
C ASP A 843 -10.21 22.35 -9.80
N SER A 844 -9.25 22.76 -8.97
CA SER A 844 -8.44 23.98 -9.22
C SER A 844 -7.67 23.88 -10.54
N PHE A 845 -7.03 22.73 -10.76
CA PHE A 845 -6.30 22.42 -11.98
C PHE A 845 -7.22 22.39 -13.21
N ARG A 846 -8.37 21.69 -13.08
CA ARG A 846 -9.39 21.62 -14.15
C ARG A 846 -9.90 23.01 -14.53
N ARG A 847 -10.23 23.85 -13.54
CA ARG A 847 -10.68 25.23 -13.77
C ARG A 847 -9.64 26.08 -14.49
N MET A 848 -8.34 25.89 -14.21
CA MET A 848 -7.30 26.59 -14.97
C MET A 848 -7.33 26.24 -16.45
N ILE A 849 -7.61 24.98 -16.81
CA ILE A 849 -7.77 24.57 -18.21
C ILE A 849 -9.01 25.25 -18.82
N GLU A 850 -10.15 25.18 -18.14
CA GLU A 850 -11.41 25.78 -18.59
C GLU A 850 -11.29 27.29 -18.81
N PHE A 851 -10.76 28.03 -17.82
CA PHE A 851 -10.74 29.48 -17.87
C PHE A 851 -9.60 30.06 -18.73
N ASN A 852 -8.41 29.46 -18.71
CA ASN A 852 -7.26 30.05 -19.41
C ASN A 852 -7.15 29.61 -20.87
N TYR A 853 -7.70 28.43 -21.21
CA TYR A 853 -7.56 27.83 -22.54
C TYR A 853 -8.90 27.55 -23.24
N GLY A 854 -10.03 27.80 -22.58
CA GLY A 854 -11.37 27.59 -23.14
C GLY A 854 -11.89 26.15 -23.02
N GLY A 855 -11.26 25.33 -22.17
CA GLY A 855 -11.64 23.93 -21.98
C GLY A 855 -11.04 22.97 -23.02
N ALA A 856 -11.48 21.72 -22.97
CA ALA A 856 -11.09 20.68 -23.92
C ALA A 856 -12.30 19.84 -24.32
N THR A 857 -12.22 19.20 -25.48
CA THR A 857 -13.31 18.37 -26.03
C THR A 857 -13.05 16.87 -25.96
N ASN A 858 -11.80 16.46 -25.68
CA ASN A 858 -11.34 15.08 -25.58
C ASN A 858 -10.10 14.98 -24.66
N ALA A 859 -9.70 13.75 -24.34
CA ALA A 859 -8.58 13.47 -23.43
C ALA A 859 -7.24 14.00 -23.95
N GLU A 860 -6.94 13.82 -25.23
CA GLU A 860 -5.66 14.21 -25.85
C GLU A 860 -5.45 15.72 -25.76
N GLU A 861 -6.50 16.48 -26.11
CA GLU A 861 -6.50 17.93 -26.00
C GLU A 861 -6.36 18.37 -24.54
N TRP A 862 -7.12 17.76 -23.63
CA TRP A 862 -7.05 18.10 -22.21
C TRP A 862 -5.67 17.82 -21.62
N VAL A 863 -5.07 16.64 -21.90
CA VAL A 863 -3.73 16.28 -21.42
C VAL A 863 -2.67 17.20 -22.02
N ARG A 864 -2.81 17.59 -23.30
CA ARG A 864 -1.92 18.58 -23.93
C ARG A 864 -1.98 19.92 -23.22
N LEU A 865 -3.18 20.43 -22.90
CA LEU A 865 -3.35 21.67 -22.14
C LEU A 865 -2.86 21.53 -20.69
N ALA A 866 -3.06 20.37 -20.07
CA ALA A 866 -2.54 20.05 -18.75
C ALA A 866 -1.01 20.14 -18.69
N GLN A 867 -0.29 19.77 -19.76
CA GLN A 867 1.17 19.95 -19.80
C GLN A 867 1.59 21.42 -19.70
N PHE A 868 0.82 22.36 -20.27
CA PHE A 868 1.08 23.79 -20.09
C PHE A 868 0.84 24.24 -18.65
N VAL A 869 -0.23 23.74 -18.01
CA VAL A 869 -0.49 24.02 -16.58
C VAL A 869 0.64 23.47 -15.71
N ASN A 870 1.07 22.21 -15.94
CA ASN A 870 2.23 21.60 -15.26
C ASN A 870 3.46 22.49 -15.39
N TYR A 871 3.84 22.85 -16.63
CA TYR A 871 5.04 23.64 -16.90
C TYR A 871 4.99 25.01 -16.24
N GLU A 872 3.91 25.78 -16.47
CA GLU A 872 3.78 27.15 -15.95
C GLU A 872 3.77 27.19 -14.42
N GLY A 873 3.06 26.27 -13.77
CA GLY A 873 2.97 26.20 -12.31
C GLY A 873 4.32 25.85 -11.68
N TYR A 874 4.97 24.76 -12.10
CA TYR A 874 6.26 24.37 -11.54
C TYR A 874 7.37 25.38 -11.86
N ARG A 875 7.40 25.97 -13.07
CA ARG A 875 8.33 27.06 -13.39
C ARG A 875 8.19 28.20 -12.40
N ALA A 876 6.97 28.73 -12.24
CA ALA A 876 6.70 29.84 -11.32
C ALA A 876 7.08 29.50 -9.87
N MET A 877 6.79 28.29 -9.39
CA MET A 877 7.17 27.83 -8.05
C MET A 877 8.68 27.96 -7.79
N PHE A 878 9.53 27.54 -8.74
CA PHE A 878 10.98 27.56 -8.58
C PHE A 878 11.60 28.95 -8.80
N GLU A 879 11.10 29.70 -9.78
CA GLU A 879 11.60 31.05 -10.09
C GLU A 879 11.29 32.05 -8.97
N ALA A 880 10.10 31.96 -8.36
CA ALA A 880 9.67 32.87 -7.31
C ALA A 880 10.53 32.81 -6.03
N GLN A 881 11.23 31.70 -5.77
CA GLN A 881 12.02 31.50 -4.55
C GLN A 881 13.25 32.43 -4.43
N SER A 882 13.59 33.19 -5.47
CA SER A 882 14.62 34.22 -5.36
C SER A 882 14.51 35.24 -6.48
N LYS A 883 14.72 36.51 -6.16
CA LYS A 883 14.88 37.57 -7.18
C LYS A 883 16.01 37.30 -8.18
N TYR A 884 17.00 36.48 -7.81
CA TYR A 884 18.11 36.08 -8.68
C TYR A 884 17.81 34.79 -9.47
N ARG A 885 16.61 34.22 -9.34
CA ARG A 885 16.12 33.05 -10.07
C ARG A 885 14.97 33.37 -11.03
N MET A 886 14.57 34.64 -11.14
CA MET A 886 13.58 35.05 -12.12
C MET A 886 14.18 34.92 -13.53
N GLY A 887 13.53 34.17 -14.43
CA GLY A 887 13.97 33.93 -15.80
C GLY A 887 15.03 32.83 -15.95
N LEU A 888 15.05 31.84 -15.05
CA LEU A 888 16.11 30.82 -14.96
C LEU A 888 15.68 29.42 -15.44
N LEU A 889 14.53 29.29 -16.12
CA LEU A 889 14.11 28.08 -16.83
C LEU A 889 13.47 28.40 -18.18
#